data_AF-A0A534JDS9-F1
#
_entry.id   AF-A0A534JDS9-F1
#
_cell.length_a   1.000
_cell.length_b   1.000
_cell.length_c   1.000
_cell.angle_alpha   90.00
_cell.angle_beta   90.00
_cell.angle_gamma   90.00
#
_symmetry.space_group_name_H-M   'P 1'
#
loop_
_entity.id
_entity.type
_entity.pdbx_description
1 polymer ?
#
loop_
_entity_poly.entity_id
_entity_poly.type
_entity_poly.pdbx_seq_one_letter_code
_entity_poly.pdbx_strand_id
1 'polypeptide(L)'
;MLSRRHRALLLALLTAMSMMNLIDRAGAQTGSVRIASDLEMYGVGGLVGGGHVTWTLTGDEANILRTKVLQMFDDYPVEPAGFAYAHLSSSPLLGPVSIRSGRLESGEAETYTNFLENELEGVRSGGPGATMVRYVHIRAADVLEKGLKVESSTEGLVNSGANSTGRLEIRFIFNSYTISENWRFRFSDVVFANALHGVFDLAQIGTHISTNPWPLLEEGGWRSVPMPSDGLNALSNGNRSTWAISGDPLRGRYDNSTTSVAQTFTETGIPYVDLRFGTWANVSFSYLGSVADSGDHLRLQVARGRGPSWTGWTDLRAETGETDVPNSAAWRLMRYNITASEGLGHEVRFRLNFTSNATGNNAPGFFIRDFAINAPSRYVGTIESAETDYLVGTLSFQDFEVRSGRAQLIRTPAGEILLYGNAYNSSAPPEDATRFRGFDFFENPQALFIVLLVTAYLTSWFQDRIFAGFRSRHPLKYRTSAGRIPWLIWVARVFIILFVLFYFVPSFFVLFGASNAFVTGPIFWAFSISSTVGLAVFTMLLYERQAKFIPPEESDGEALAAAGSFAEADAPPPPPPEVGGLSRQGVLSCSQCGREIEDLKAALKCRCGQVYHETCAADIGRCPNCQRAFDISRPAEKRMVTSKCPSCGEIQIVPETADLMQTRCEACGALLREIERGYNYLVLAPENDLALEWFHSIVKKNVPGLAMSTTFQEKLRKEFGFEGVDLYWLTDTDTGPKSIDPKRIDFEMMRALSNFIKRTKGGAVLLDGLEYLIVENSFDHVLKFIKKVNDLASV
;
A
#
# COMPACT_ATOMS: atom_id res chain seq x y z
N MET A 1 38.25 -21.28 -17.16
CA MET A 1 37.25 -20.54 -17.97
C MET A 1 35.86 -21.11 -17.69
N LEU A 2 35.01 -20.40 -16.93
CA LEU A 2 33.65 -20.87 -16.62
C LEU A 2 32.75 -20.90 -17.88
N SER A 3 31.99 -21.99 -18.05
CA SER A 3 31.10 -22.20 -19.21
C SER A 3 29.94 -21.19 -19.24
N ARG A 4 29.37 -20.91 -20.42
CA ARG A 4 28.31 -19.90 -20.61
C ARG A 4 27.13 -20.04 -19.66
N ARG A 5 26.74 -21.28 -19.34
CA ARG A 5 25.68 -21.56 -18.35
C ARG A 5 26.08 -21.14 -16.94
N HIS A 6 27.33 -21.39 -16.55
CA HIS A 6 27.83 -20.99 -15.23
C HIS A 6 27.98 -19.48 -15.09
N ARG A 7 28.27 -18.73 -16.16
CA ARG A 7 28.32 -17.25 -16.11
C ARG A 7 26.93 -16.62 -15.99
N ALA A 8 25.93 -17.15 -16.69
CA ALA A 8 24.54 -16.71 -16.56
C ALA A 8 23.99 -17.08 -15.17
N LEU A 9 24.30 -18.27 -14.66
CA LEU A 9 23.95 -18.69 -13.31
C LEU A 9 24.67 -17.82 -12.26
N LEU A 10 25.95 -17.48 -12.45
CA LEU A 10 26.68 -16.57 -11.56
C LEU A 10 26.09 -15.17 -11.58
N LEU A 11 25.69 -14.65 -12.74
CA LEU A 11 25.09 -13.32 -12.83
C LEU A 11 23.72 -13.31 -12.15
N ALA A 12 22.89 -14.34 -12.37
CA ALA A 12 21.61 -14.52 -11.69
C ALA A 12 21.77 -14.74 -10.17
N LEU A 13 22.79 -15.49 -9.74
CA LEU A 13 23.15 -15.69 -8.34
C LEU A 13 23.72 -14.43 -7.71
N LEU A 14 24.47 -13.61 -8.45
CA LEU A 14 25.00 -12.33 -7.97
C LEU A 14 23.90 -11.27 -7.85
N THR A 15 22.97 -11.23 -8.81
CA THR A 15 21.79 -10.36 -8.71
C THR A 15 20.90 -10.81 -7.55
N ALA A 16 20.62 -12.11 -7.43
CA ALA A 16 19.84 -12.67 -6.31
C ALA A 16 20.53 -12.49 -4.95
N MET A 17 21.84 -12.72 -4.84
CA MET A 17 22.62 -12.45 -3.63
C MET A 17 22.68 -10.96 -3.31
N SER A 18 22.67 -10.06 -4.30
CA SER A 18 22.66 -8.62 -4.03
C SER A 18 21.28 -8.11 -3.58
N MET A 19 20.19 -8.75 -4.05
CA MET A 19 18.84 -8.48 -3.57
C MET A 19 18.63 -9.01 -2.14
N MET A 20 19.15 -10.21 -1.82
CA MET A 20 19.17 -10.73 -0.44
C MET A 20 20.04 -9.88 0.50
N ASN A 21 21.10 -9.24 0.00
CA ASN A 21 21.94 -8.34 0.82
C ASN A 21 21.29 -6.98 1.16
N LEU A 22 20.19 -6.58 0.49
CA LEU A 22 19.39 -5.42 0.92
C LEU A 22 18.37 -5.82 2.00
N ILE A 23 17.76 -7.00 1.85
CA ILE A 23 16.72 -7.50 2.77
C ILE A 23 17.33 -7.91 4.12
N ASP A 24 18.59 -8.36 4.16
CA ASP A 24 19.12 -9.11 5.32
C ASP A 24 20.38 -8.51 5.99
N ARG A 25 20.62 -7.19 5.86
CA ARG A 25 21.65 -6.49 6.64
C ARG A 25 21.09 -5.39 7.53
N ALA A 26 20.12 -5.78 8.34
CA ALA A 26 20.12 -5.33 9.72
C ALA A 26 19.85 -6.60 10.54
N GLY A 27 20.94 -7.27 10.96
CA GLY A 27 20.79 -8.22 12.05
C GLY A 27 20.29 -7.39 13.21
N ALA A 28 19.04 -7.66 13.65
CA ALA A 28 18.33 -6.88 14.65
C ALA A 28 19.32 -6.44 15.73
N GLN A 29 19.70 -5.17 15.69
CA GLN A 29 20.49 -4.65 16.79
C GLN A 29 19.58 -4.70 18.01
N THR A 30 20.06 -5.25 19.12
CA THR A 30 19.31 -5.24 20.37
C THR A 30 18.94 -3.78 20.68
N GLY A 31 17.64 -3.45 20.67
CA GLY A 31 17.15 -2.09 20.87
C GLY A 31 16.80 -1.30 19.60
N SER A 32 16.46 -1.95 18.48
CA SER A 32 15.90 -1.30 17.29
C SER A 32 14.45 -1.73 17.01
N VAL A 33 13.71 -0.87 16.30
CA VAL A 33 12.46 -1.24 15.62
C VAL A 33 12.74 -1.46 14.15
N ARG A 34 12.41 -2.65 13.65
CA ARG A 34 12.42 -2.93 12.21
C ARG A 34 11.03 -2.70 11.65
N ILE A 35 10.95 -1.89 10.60
CA ILE A 35 9.72 -1.58 9.89
C ILE A 35 9.89 -2.07 8.46
N ALA A 36 9.15 -3.12 8.13
CA ALA A 36 9.06 -3.63 6.77
C ALA A 36 7.73 -3.18 6.17
N SER A 37 7.76 -2.47 5.05
CA SER A 37 6.54 -2.06 4.36
C SER A 37 6.58 -2.42 2.88
N ASP A 38 5.49 -2.98 2.39
CA ASP A 38 5.32 -3.34 0.99
C ASP A 38 4.09 -2.60 0.45
N LEU A 39 4.24 -1.81 -0.61
CA LEU A 39 3.15 -1.09 -1.28
C LEU A 39 2.92 -1.67 -2.66
N GLU A 40 1.68 -2.00 -2.97
CA GLU A 40 1.23 -2.50 -4.27
C GLU A 40 0.21 -1.52 -4.86
N MET A 41 0.65 -0.73 -5.83
CA MET A 41 -0.09 0.40 -6.38
C MET A 41 -0.37 0.20 -7.86
N TYR A 42 -1.63 0.37 -8.26
CA TYR A 42 -2.10 0.11 -9.62
C TYR A 42 -2.91 1.29 -10.17
N GLY A 43 -2.78 1.61 -11.46
CA GLY A 43 -3.63 2.61 -12.11
C GLY A 43 -3.01 3.35 -13.30
N VAL A 44 -3.83 4.17 -13.96
CA VAL A 44 -3.46 5.05 -15.08
C VAL A 44 -3.75 6.48 -14.64
N GLY A 45 -2.71 7.23 -14.24
CA GLY A 45 -2.84 8.56 -13.61
C GLY A 45 -2.75 8.48 -12.09
N GLY A 46 -3.88 8.45 -11.39
CA GLY A 46 -3.94 8.22 -9.95
C GLY A 46 -3.81 6.73 -9.61
N LEU A 47 -2.97 6.41 -8.62
CA LEU A 47 -2.77 5.02 -8.22
C LEU A 47 -3.55 4.73 -6.96
N VAL A 48 -4.21 3.59 -6.97
CA VAL A 48 -4.90 3.02 -5.83
C VAL A 48 -4.38 1.62 -5.64
N GLY A 49 -4.35 1.17 -4.40
CA GLY A 49 -3.93 -0.17 -4.09
C GLY A 49 -3.91 -0.36 -2.60
N GLY A 50 -2.89 -1.05 -2.12
CA GLY A 50 -2.74 -1.33 -0.72
C GLY A 50 -1.34 -1.81 -0.42
N GLY A 51 -1.16 -2.39 0.75
CA GLY A 51 0.14 -2.81 1.20
C GLY A 51 0.09 -3.57 2.50
N HIS A 52 1.29 -3.95 2.92
CA HIS A 52 1.54 -4.56 4.22
C HIS A 52 2.53 -3.71 4.98
N VAL A 53 2.38 -3.66 6.30
CA VAL A 53 3.39 -3.12 7.20
C VAL A 53 3.59 -4.10 8.34
N THR A 54 4.86 -4.36 8.65
CA THR A 54 5.28 -5.24 9.74
C THR A 54 6.25 -4.48 10.63
N TRP A 55 5.90 -4.38 11.91
CA TRP A 55 6.79 -3.91 12.95
C TRP A 55 7.37 -5.11 13.69
N THR A 56 8.70 -5.17 13.77
CA THR A 56 9.41 -6.15 14.61
C THR A 56 10.24 -5.38 15.63
N LEU A 57 9.87 -5.50 16.90
CA LEU A 57 10.58 -4.90 18.04
C LEU A 57 11.32 -5.99 18.81
N THR A 58 12.54 -5.67 19.25
CA THR A 58 13.37 -6.59 20.04
C THR A 58 14.02 -5.89 21.23
N GLY A 59 14.36 -6.66 22.27
CA GLY A 59 15.04 -6.15 23.45
C GLY A 59 14.24 -5.09 24.19
N ASP A 60 14.88 -3.98 24.54
CA ASP A 60 14.31 -2.92 25.37
C ASP A 60 13.12 -2.22 24.69
N GLU A 61 13.14 -2.07 23.36
CA GLU A 61 12.04 -1.42 22.63
C GLU A 61 10.72 -2.22 22.71
N ALA A 62 10.82 -3.55 22.64
CA ALA A 62 9.66 -4.43 22.85
C ALA A 62 9.15 -4.32 24.30
N ASN A 63 10.04 -4.22 25.28
CA ASN A 63 9.68 -4.06 26.69
C ASN A 63 9.03 -2.70 26.96
N ILE A 64 9.54 -1.62 26.37
CA ILE A 64 8.97 -0.27 26.49
C ILE A 64 7.55 -0.27 25.96
N LEU A 65 7.32 -0.80 24.75
CA LEU A 65 5.98 -0.81 24.15
C LEU A 65 5.02 -1.67 24.99
N ARG A 66 5.41 -2.90 25.37
CA ARG A 66 4.61 -3.76 26.25
C ARG A 66 4.27 -3.09 27.57
N THR A 67 5.24 -2.40 28.19
CA THR A 67 5.03 -1.73 29.47
C THR A 67 4.03 -0.59 29.34
N LYS A 68 4.11 0.19 28.24
CA LYS A 68 3.13 1.25 27.98
C LYS A 68 1.72 0.69 27.77
N VAL A 69 1.57 -0.35 26.93
CA VAL A 69 0.29 -1.02 26.73
C VAL A 69 -0.21 -1.57 28.07
N LEU A 70 0.60 -2.37 28.77
CA LEU A 70 0.19 -2.96 30.04
C LEU A 70 -0.25 -1.90 31.06
N GLN A 71 0.52 -0.82 31.26
CA GLN A 71 0.15 0.25 32.19
C GLN A 71 -1.13 0.97 31.78
N MET A 72 -1.38 1.18 30.48
CA MET A 72 -2.62 1.82 30.04
C MET A 72 -3.84 0.93 30.29
N PHE A 73 -3.75 -0.37 30.01
CA PHE A 73 -4.90 -1.27 30.07
C PHE A 73 -5.14 -1.86 31.48
N ASP A 74 -4.08 -2.11 32.27
CA ASP A 74 -4.21 -2.60 33.65
C ASP A 74 -4.61 -1.50 34.65
N ASP A 75 -4.12 -0.26 34.49
CA ASP A 75 -4.37 0.82 35.46
C ASP A 75 -5.70 1.55 35.20
N TYR A 76 -6.24 1.47 33.98
CA TYR A 76 -7.39 2.26 33.57
C TYR A 76 -8.51 1.39 32.97
N PRO A 77 -9.74 1.45 33.53
CA PRO A 77 -10.89 0.74 32.94
C PRO A 77 -11.43 1.42 31.68
N VAL A 78 -11.18 2.74 31.55
CA VAL A 78 -11.46 3.57 30.39
C VAL A 78 -10.29 4.54 30.26
N GLU A 79 -9.89 4.85 29.03
CA GLU A 79 -8.78 5.76 28.77
C GLU A 79 -9.00 7.11 29.48
N PRO A 80 -8.00 7.65 30.20
CA PRO A 80 -8.19 8.88 30.97
C PRO A 80 -8.40 10.11 30.09
N ALA A 81 -9.17 11.07 30.61
CA ALA A 81 -9.40 12.34 29.94
C ALA A 81 -8.07 13.04 29.58
N GLY A 82 -7.96 13.53 28.33
CA GLY A 82 -6.75 14.17 27.81
C GLY A 82 -5.87 13.25 26.95
N PHE A 83 -6.05 11.92 27.01
CA PHE A 83 -5.38 11.01 26.09
C PHE A 83 -6.08 10.92 24.72
N ALA A 84 -5.39 10.33 23.76
CA ALA A 84 -5.70 10.41 22.33
C ALA A 84 -7.11 9.95 21.95
N TYR A 85 -7.68 8.93 22.61
CA TYR A 85 -8.98 8.34 22.26
C TYR A 85 -10.08 8.57 23.33
N ALA A 86 -9.79 9.38 24.35
CA ALA A 86 -10.67 9.56 25.52
C ALA A 86 -11.95 10.36 25.24
N HIS A 87 -12.05 11.00 24.07
CA HIS A 87 -13.13 11.91 23.69
C HIS A 87 -14.10 11.35 22.64
N LEU A 88 -13.87 10.12 22.18
CA LEU A 88 -14.77 9.48 21.22
C LEU A 88 -16.05 9.02 21.95
N SER A 89 -17.23 9.33 21.38
CA SER A 89 -18.55 9.03 21.97
C SER A 89 -18.83 7.53 22.16
N SER A 90 -17.94 6.69 21.66
CA SER A 90 -17.91 5.24 21.79
C SER A 90 -16.52 4.76 22.20
N SER A 91 -15.84 5.43 23.16
CA SER A 91 -14.60 4.88 23.73
C SER A 91 -14.86 3.42 24.06
N PRO A 92 -14.19 2.48 23.37
CA PRO A 92 -14.37 1.07 23.70
C PRO A 92 -14.02 0.95 25.16
N LEU A 93 -14.87 0.28 25.94
CA LEU A 93 -14.44 -0.25 27.23
C LEU A 93 -13.10 -0.93 26.96
N LEU A 94 -12.08 -0.69 27.78
CA LEU A 94 -10.77 -1.36 27.63
C LEU A 94 -10.86 -2.88 27.94
N GLY A 95 -12.04 -3.50 27.75
CA GLY A 95 -12.41 -4.89 28.02
C GLY A 95 -13.13 -5.06 29.37
N PRO A 96 -13.75 -6.23 29.65
CA PRO A 96 -14.09 -6.65 31.00
C PRO A 96 -12.79 -7.13 31.69
N VAL A 97 -11.99 -6.17 32.13
CA VAL A 97 -10.62 -6.37 32.64
C VAL A 97 -10.63 -7.06 34.00
N SER A 98 -9.85 -8.12 34.14
CA SER A 98 -9.34 -8.52 35.46
C SER A 98 -8.33 -7.45 35.90
N ILE A 99 -8.80 -6.41 36.59
CA ILE A 99 -8.02 -5.21 36.91
C ILE A 99 -6.68 -5.63 37.57
N ARG A 100 -5.56 -5.41 36.85
CA ARG A 100 -4.17 -5.75 37.24
C ARG A 100 -3.81 -7.24 37.20
N SER A 101 -3.95 -7.87 36.04
CA SER A 101 -3.44 -9.23 35.83
C SER A 101 -1.90 -9.24 35.74
N GLY A 102 -1.28 -8.10 35.39
CA GLY A 102 0.15 -7.97 35.16
C GLY A 102 0.62 -8.65 33.86
N ARG A 103 -0.32 -9.06 33.01
CA ARG A 103 -0.09 -9.64 31.68
C ARG A 103 -1.13 -9.12 30.68
N LEU A 104 -0.70 -8.89 29.46
CA LEU A 104 -1.59 -8.47 28.39
C LEU A 104 -2.51 -9.61 27.97
N GLU A 105 -3.80 -9.45 28.19
CA GLU A 105 -4.83 -10.38 27.75
C GLU A 105 -5.13 -10.22 26.25
N SER A 106 -5.80 -11.21 25.65
CA SER A 106 -6.11 -11.15 24.21
C SER A 106 -7.03 -9.98 23.85
N GLY A 107 -8.00 -9.65 24.71
CA GLY A 107 -8.91 -8.53 24.50
C GLY A 107 -8.22 -7.16 24.63
N GLU A 108 -7.23 -7.04 25.52
CA GLU A 108 -6.41 -5.83 25.66
C GLU A 108 -5.50 -5.64 24.44
N ALA A 109 -4.87 -6.73 23.97
CA ALA A 109 -4.06 -6.74 22.76
C ALA A 109 -4.89 -6.34 21.52
N GLU A 110 -6.10 -6.88 21.38
CA GLU A 110 -7.04 -6.54 20.30
C GLU A 110 -7.45 -5.06 20.35
N THR A 111 -7.79 -4.56 21.54
CA THR A 111 -8.18 -3.16 21.71
C THR A 111 -7.02 -2.22 21.40
N TYR A 112 -5.79 -2.55 21.81
CA TYR A 112 -4.60 -1.81 21.42
C TYR A 112 -4.38 -1.79 19.91
N THR A 113 -4.52 -2.94 19.22
CA THR A 113 -4.39 -2.99 17.76
C THR A 113 -5.47 -2.19 17.05
N ASN A 114 -6.70 -2.14 17.58
CA ASN A 114 -7.75 -1.28 17.04
C ASN A 114 -7.40 0.21 17.18
N PHE A 115 -6.75 0.63 18.27
CA PHE A 115 -6.26 2.01 18.37
C PHE A 115 -5.12 2.29 17.38
N LEU A 116 -4.20 1.33 17.20
CA LEU A 116 -3.14 1.45 16.19
C LEU A 116 -3.73 1.56 14.77
N GLU A 117 -4.77 0.81 14.46
CA GLU A 117 -5.53 0.91 13.21
C GLU A 117 -6.07 2.33 13.00
N ASN A 118 -6.75 2.88 14.01
CA ASN A 118 -7.28 4.23 13.97
C ASN A 118 -6.19 5.31 13.79
N GLU A 119 -5.00 5.11 14.37
CA GLU A 119 -3.83 5.97 14.14
C GLU A 119 -3.36 5.89 12.68
N LEU A 120 -3.29 4.67 12.10
CA LEU A 120 -2.88 4.47 10.70
C LEU A 120 -3.90 5.03 9.71
N GLU A 121 -5.19 5.01 10.02
CA GLU A 121 -6.24 5.60 9.17
C GLU A 121 -6.39 7.12 9.35
N GLY A 122 -5.81 7.66 10.44
CA GLY A 122 -5.85 9.08 10.76
C GLY A 122 -7.21 9.53 11.32
N VAL A 123 -7.97 8.61 11.91
CA VAL A 123 -9.32 8.87 12.47
C VAL A 123 -9.30 10.04 13.45
N ARG A 124 -8.26 10.12 14.30
CA ARG A 124 -8.03 11.21 15.26
C ARG A 124 -7.94 12.60 14.61
N SER A 125 -7.48 12.69 13.36
CA SER A 125 -7.19 13.97 12.68
C SER A 125 -8.29 14.44 11.73
N GLY A 126 -9.48 13.82 11.74
CA GLY A 126 -10.68 14.39 11.11
C GLY A 126 -11.15 13.77 9.78
N GLY A 127 -10.95 12.46 9.55
CA GLY A 127 -11.68 11.69 8.52
C GLY A 127 -10.86 10.55 7.88
N PRO A 128 -11.53 9.61 7.19
CA PRO A 128 -10.87 8.45 6.58
C PRO A 128 -9.87 8.90 5.50
N GLY A 129 -8.59 8.53 5.65
CA GLY A 129 -7.54 8.85 4.67
C GLY A 129 -6.56 9.94 5.08
N ALA A 130 -6.46 10.32 6.36
CA ALA A 130 -5.64 11.48 6.74
C ALA A 130 -4.15 11.15 6.98
N THR A 131 -3.80 9.93 7.37
CA THR A 131 -2.40 9.58 7.64
C THR A 131 -1.62 9.44 6.33
N MET A 132 -0.73 10.39 6.13
CA MET A 132 0.15 10.46 4.98
C MET A 132 1.45 9.68 5.28
N VAL A 133 1.74 8.68 4.45
CA VAL A 133 2.99 7.93 4.49
C VAL A 133 3.65 8.05 3.13
N ARG A 134 4.86 8.64 3.10
CA ARG A 134 5.65 8.87 1.88
C ARG A 134 4.87 9.65 0.81
N TYR A 135 4.15 8.94 -0.06
CA TYR A 135 3.36 9.48 -1.16
C TYR A 135 1.91 8.98 -1.22
N VAL A 136 1.49 8.19 -0.23
CA VAL A 136 0.14 7.65 -0.15
C VAL A 136 -0.57 8.11 1.11
N HIS A 137 -1.89 8.11 1.03
CA HIS A 137 -2.77 8.17 2.19
C HIS A 137 -3.30 6.78 2.50
N ILE A 138 -3.22 6.38 3.78
CA ILE A 138 -3.79 5.13 4.28
C ILE A 138 -5.28 5.35 4.58
N ARG A 139 -6.16 4.57 3.94
CA ARG A 139 -7.64 4.72 4.07
C ARG A 139 -8.29 3.70 4.99
N ALA A 140 -7.78 2.48 4.96
CA ALA A 140 -8.25 1.38 5.77
C ALA A 140 -7.02 0.58 6.16
N ALA A 141 -6.84 0.29 7.43
CA ALA A 141 -5.84 -0.66 7.89
C ALA A 141 -6.59 -1.79 8.58
N ASP A 142 -6.19 -3.04 8.37
CA ASP A 142 -6.81 -4.18 9.04
C ASP A 142 -5.70 -5.11 9.53
N VAL A 143 -5.93 -5.72 10.69
CA VAL A 143 -5.13 -6.85 11.17
C VAL A 143 -5.23 -8.02 10.17
N LEU A 144 -4.11 -8.70 9.91
CA LEU A 144 -4.07 -9.92 9.10
C LEU A 144 -4.86 -11.05 9.77
N GLU A 145 -6.16 -11.17 9.45
CA GLU A 145 -7.02 -12.25 9.98
C GLU A 145 -7.71 -13.11 8.91
N LYS A 146 -7.19 -13.15 7.67
CA LYS A 146 -7.77 -13.95 6.58
C LYS A 146 -6.83 -15.04 6.05
N GLY A 147 -6.94 -16.24 6.60
CA GLY A 147 -6.78 -17.52 5.90
C GLY A 147 -5.42 -17.88 5.26
N LEU A 148 -4.43 -17.00 5.25
CA LEU A 148 -3.06 -17.28 4.80
C LEU A 148 -2.22 -17.53 6.05
N LYS A 149 -1.62 -18.74 6.14
CA LYS A 149 -0.71 -19.09 7.24
C LYS A 149 0.51 -18.19 7.21
N VAL A 150 0.46 -17.09 7.96
CA VAL A 150 1.64 -16.44 8.49
C VAL A 150 1.37 -16.13 9.95
N GLU A 151 2.35 -16.42 10.80
CA GLU A 151 2.25 -16.35 12.25
C GLU A 151 1.74 -14.96 12.72
N SER A 152 0.96 -15.00 13.81
CA SER A 152 0.05 -13.99 14.36
C SER A 152 0.43 -12.51 14.26
N SER A 153 -0.56 -11.66 13.97
CA SER A 153 -0.49 -10.18 13.95
C SER A 153 -0.13 -9.49 15.28
N THR A 154 0.00 -10.23 16.37
CA THR A 154 0.30 -9.71 17.72
C THR A 154 1.27 -10.64 18.47
N GLU A 155 2.19 -11.28 17.75
CA GLU A 155 3.16 -12.20 18.34
C GLU A 155 3.93 -11.50 19.46
N GLY A 156 3.91 -12.09 20.65
CA GLY A 156 4.59 -11.53 21.81
C GLY A 156 3.86 -10.37 22.48
N LEU A 157 2.64 -10.01 22.09
CA LEU A 157 1.78 -9.09 22.85
C LEU A 157 0.89 -9.89 23.83
N VAL A 158 0.13 -10.85 23.33
CA VAL A 158 -0.78 -11.67 24.15
C VAL A 158 0.00 -12.54 25.15
N ASN A 159 -0.49 -12.60 26.38
CA ASN A 159 0.14 -13.26 27.52
C ASN A 159 1.55 -12.74 27.86
N SER A 160 1.94 -11.54 27.44
CA SER A 160 3.23 -10.93 27.79
C SER A 160 3.09 -9.92 28.93
N GLY A 161 4.18 -9.62 29.63
CA GLY A 161 4.23 -8.58 30.67
C GLY A 161 5.45 -7.67 30.50
N ALA A 162 5.64 -6.72 31.41
CA ALA A 162 6.72 -5.73 31.34
C ALA A 162 8.15 -6.32 31.27
N ASN A 163 8.33 -7.55 31.79
CA ASN A 163 9.63 -8.24 31.82
C ASN A 163 9.77 -9.35 30.75
N SER A 164 8.85 -9.45 29.80
CA SER A 164 8.88 -10.48 28.76
C SER A 164 9.98 -10.21 27.72
N THR A 165 10.91 -11.14 27.55
CA THR A 165 12.07 -10.96 26.63
C THR A 165 11.80 -11.37 25.18
N GLY A 166 10.61 -11.88 24.87
CA GLY A 166 10.26 -12.32 23.52
C GLY A 166 10.26 -11.15 22.52
N ARG A 167 10.50 -11.45 21.24
CA ARG A 167 10.25 -10.47 20.16
C ARG A 167 8.78 -10.05 20.17
N LEU A 168 8.50 -8.81 19.75
CA LEU A 168 7.15 -8.32 19.53
C LEU A 168 6.98 -8.06 18.05
N GLU A 169 5.94 -8.63 17.45
CA GLU A 169 5.67 -8.49 16.04
C GLU A 169 4.22 -8.13 15.78
N ILE A 170 4.01 -7.03 15.05
CA ILE A 170 2.68 -6.51 14.71
C ILE A 170 2.61 -6.35 13.19
N ARG A 171 1.50 -6.79 12.58
CA ARG A 171 1.36 -6.80 11.11
C ARG A 171 -0.01 -6.33 10.66
N PHE A 172 -0.03 -5.36 9.75
CA PHE A 172 -1.26 -4.82 9.18
C PHE A 172 -1.23 -4.93 7.66
N ILE A 173 -2.40 -5.19 7.08
CA ILE A 173 -2.70 -4.84 5.70
C ILE A 173 -3.35 -3.48 5.68
N PHE A 174 -3.15 -2.72 4.60
CA PHE A 174 -3.85 -1.47 4.45
C PHE A 174 -4.17 -1.17 3.00
N ASN A 175 -5.22 -0.39 2.78
CA ASN A 175 -5.55 0.20 1.50
C ASN A 175 -5.02 1.62 1.41
N SER A 176 -4.52 2.00 0.24
CA SER A 176 -3.90 3.29 0.03
C SER A 176 -4.15 3.88 -1.35
N TYR A 177 -4.00 5.19 -1.45
CA TYR A 177 -4.08 5.93 -2.73
C TYR A 177 -3.02 7.02 -2.75
N THR A 178 -2.52 7.34 -3.94
CA THR A 178 -1.54 8.43 -4.11
C THR A 178 -2.14 9.78 -3.78
N ILE A 179 -1.34 10.63 -3.14
CA ILE A 179 -1.70 12.02 -2.80
C ILE A 179 -1.90 12.86 -4.08
N SER A 180 -1.02 12.68 -5.06
CA SER A 180 -0.94 13.43 -6.31
C SER A 180 -0.21 12.59 -7.35
N GLU A 181 -0.39 12.87 -8.63
CA GLU A 181 0.39 12.25 -9.72
C GLU A 181 1.82 12.76 -9.80
N ASN A 182 2.15 13.81 -9.05
CA ASN A 182 3.49 14.37 -9.01
C ASN A 182 3.82 14.76 -7.58
N TRP A 183 4.72 14.00 -6.97
CA TRP A 183 5.04 14.18 -5.56
C TRP A 183 6.45 13.73 -5.26
N ARG A 184 7.15 14.54 -4.47
CA ARG A 184 8.49 14.25 -3.97
C ARG A 184 8.37 13.89 -2.51
N PHE A 185 8.93 12.73 -2.14
CA PHE A 185 8.86 12.23 -0.78
C PHE A 185 10.26 11.82 -0.29
N ARG A 186 10.40 11.81 1.03
CA ARG A 186 11.58 11.28 1.72
C ARG A 186 11.30 9.86 2.13
N PHE A 187 12.32 9.01 2.06
CA PHE A 187 12.26 7.67 2.63
C PHE A 187 12.31 7.79 4.15
N SER A 188 11.18 7.63 4.82
CA SER A 188 11.08 7.79 6.27
C SER A 188 9.88 7.03 6.81
N ASP A 189 10.17 6.10 7.72
CA ASP A 189 9.20 5.28 8.44
C ASP A 189 8.93 5.84 9.85
N VAL A 190 9.36 7.07 10.14
CA VAL A 190 9.10 7.73 11.43
C VAL A 190 7.60 7.81 11.73
N VAL A 191 6.76 7.97 10.69
CA VAL A 191 5.30 7.95 10.85
C VAL A 191 4.81 6.59 11.36
N PHE A 192 5.26 5.49 10.74
CA PHE A 192 4.94 4.13 11.19
C PHE A 192 5.51 3.83 12.58
N ALA A 193 6.73 4.29 12.89
CA ALA A 193 7.31 4.11 14.23
C ALA A 193 6.51 4.85 15.30
N ASN A 194 6.09 6.08 15.00
CA ASN A 194 5.30 6.90 15.92
C ASN A 194 3.86 6.38 16.10
N ALA A 195 3.27 5.75 15.09
CA ALA A 195 1.91 5.19 15.16
C ALA A 195 1.77 4.18 16.32
N LEU A 196 2.80 3.34 16.57
CA LEU A 196 2.83 2.40 17.71
C LEU A 196 2.64 3.08 19.07
N HIS A 197 3.02 4.36 19.16
CA HIS A 197 3.03 5.14 20.39
C HIS A 197 1.96 6.24 20.45
N GLY A 198 1.28 6.53 19.33
CA GLY A 198 0.33 7.63 19.19
C GLY A 198 -0.88 7.51 20.12
N VAL A 199 -1.29 6.28 20.44
CA VAL A 199 -2.34 5.96 21.42
C VAL A 199 -2.06 6.58 22.79
N PHE A 200 -0.79 6.71 23.18
CA PHE A 200 -0.42 7.25 24.47
C PHE A 200 -0.15 8.77 24.44
N ASP A 201 -0.56 9.46 23.38
CA ASP A 201 -0.46 10.92 23.32
C ASP A 201 -1.39 11.56 24.34
N LEU A 202 -0.81 12.36 25.23
CA LEU A 202 -1.57 13.21 26.13
C LEU A 202 -1.59 14.64 25.57
N ALA A 203 -2.77 15.14 25.26
CA ALA A 203 -3.03 16.52 24.89
C ALA A 203 -4.31 17.00 25.57
N GLN A 204 -4.14 17.90 26.54
CA GLN A 204 -5.21 18.40 27.37
C GLN A 204 -5.25 19.93 27.29
N ILE A 205 -6.45 20.48 27.08
CA ILE A 205 -6.70 21.93 27.14
C ILE A 205 -7.85 22.14 28.13
N GLY A 206 -7.52 22.65 29.31
CA GLY A 206 -8.48 23.07 30.32
C GLY A 206 -9.00 24.46 30.00
N THR A 207 -10.10 24.55 29.23
CA THR A 207 -10.76 25.83 28.93
C THR A 207 -11.73 26.27 30.02
N HIS A 208 -12.28 25.33 30.80
CA HIS A 208 -13.12 25.62 31.96
C HIS A 208 -12.53 25.01 33.23
N ILE A 209 -12.42 25.85 34.26
CA ILE A 209 -11.84 25.49 35.58
C ILE A 209 -12.64 24.39 36.27
N SER A 210 -13.95 24.31 35.99
CA SER A 210 -14.87 23.32 36.55
C SER A 210 -15.00 22.05 35.72
N THR A 211 -14.35 21.95 34.56
CA THR A 211 -14.43 20.75 33.70
C THR A 211 -13.20 19.88 33.86
N ASN A 212 -13.42 18.58 34.04
CA ASN A 212 -12.35 17.60 33.90
C ASN A 212 -11.91 17.57 32.42
N PRO A 213 -10.62 17.69 32.09
CA PRO A 213 -9.49 17.73 33.00
C PRO A 213 -8.95 19.15 33.21
N TRP A 214 -9.02 19.63 34.46
CA TRP A 214 -8.39 20.86 34.94
C TRP A 214 -7.48 20.50 36.14
N PRO A 215 -6.16 20.71 36.04
CA PRO A 215 -5.21 20.12 36.99
C PRO A 215 -4.96 20.96 38.26
N LEU A 216 -5.52 22.17 38.35
CA LEU A 216 -5.31 23.10 39.48
C LEU A 216 -6.58 23.18 40.35
N LEU A 217 -6.46 23.19 41.67
CA LEU A 217 -7.65 23.17 42.54
C LEU A 217 -8.17 24.57 42.92
N GLU A 218 -9.48 24.68 43.10
CA GLU A 218 -10.16 25.87 43.65
C GLU A 218 -10.14 25.89 45.19
N GLU A 219 -8.94 25.89 45.77
CA GLU A 219 -8.75 25.77 47.23
C GLU A 219 -7.66 26.72 47.76
N GLY A 220 -7.56 26.86 49.09
CA GLY A 220 -6.49 27.64 49.73
C GLY A 220 -6.51 29.14 49.42
N GLY A 221 -7.62 29.67 48.89
CA GLY A 221 -7.76 31.06 48.44
C GLY A 221 -8.00 31.21 46.94
N TRP A 222 -7.65 30.17 46.17
CA TRP A 222 -7.90 30.10 44.72
C TRP A 222 -9.38 29.83 44.44
N ARG A 223 -9.95 30.55 43.47
CA ARG A 223 -11.36 30.45 43.08
C ARG A 223 -11.56 30.78 41.60
N SER A 224 -12.55 30.17 40.97
CA SER A 224 -12.98 30.55 39.62
C SER A 224 -13.72 31.90 39.63
N VAL A 225 -13.33 32.81 38.74
CA VAL A 225 -13.97 34.13 38.56
C VAL A 225 -14.19 34.45 37.07
N PRO A 226 -15.35 34.99 36.68
CA PRO A 226 -15.61 35.40 35.30
C PRO A 226 -14.90 36.71 34.97
N MET A 227 -14.16 36.75 33.87
CA MET A 227 -13.39 37.93 33.43
C MET A 227 -14.31 38.95 32.73
N PRO A 228 -14.30 40.24 33.10
CA PRO A 228 -15.13 41.27 32.46
C PRO A 228 -14.79 41.52 30.99
N SER A 229 -13.56 41.21 30.57
CA SER A 229 -13.07 41.49 29.22
C SER A 229 -13.74 40.64 28.14
N ASP A 230 -14.02 39.37 28.45
CA ASP A 230 -14.46 38.36 27.47
C ASP A 230 -15.47 37.35 28.03
N GLY A 231 -15.81 37.43 29.32
CA GLY A 231 -16.76 36.53 29.98
C GLY A 231 -16.22 35.13 30.27
N LEU A 232 -14.94 34.84 29.96
CA LEU A 232 -14.31 33.55 30.25
C LEU A 232 -13.91 33.46 31.73
N ASN A 233 -13.93 32.25 32.31
CA ASN A 233 -13.52 32.05 33.69
C ASN A 233 -11.98 31.99 33.79
N ALA A 234 -11.43 32.60 34.84
CA ALA A 234 -10.03 32.48 35.21
C ALA A 234 -9.89 32.16 36.71
N LEU A 235 -8.85 31.40 37.05
CA LEU A 235 -8.53 31.02 38.41
C LEU A 235 -7.81 32.21 39.06
N SER A 236 -8.32 32.67 40.20
CA SER A 236 -7.79 33.83 40.89
C SER A 236 -7.65 33.60 42.38
N ASN A 237 -6.62 34.22 42.97
CA ASN A 237 -6.38 34.26 44.40
C ASN A 237 -6.67 35.64 45.02
N GLY A 238 -7.43 36.49 44.31
CA GLY A 238 -7.84 37.79 44.85
C GLY A 238 -8.84 37.63 46.00
N ASN A 239 -8.72 38.44 47.05
CA ASN A 239 -9.66 38.51 48.15
C ASN A 239 -11.01 39.01 47.66
N ARG A 240 -12.04 38.17 47.75
CA ARG A 240 -13.40 38.46 47.27
C ARG A 240 -14.00 39.72 47.89
N SER A 241 -13.68 40.02 49.14
CA SER A 241 -14.22 41.21 49.83
C SER A 241 -13.83 42.53 49.17
N THR A 242 -12.69 42.59 48.46
CA THR A 242 -12.20 43.84 47.87
C THR A 242 -12.90 44.22 46.58
N TRP A 243 -13.62 43.28 45.95
CA TRP A 243 -14.28 43.50 44.66
C TRP A 243 -15.75 43.07 44.62
N ALA A 244 -16.25 42.39 45.66
CA ALA A 244 -17.64 41.94 45.76
C ALA A 244 -18.67 43.06 45.54
N ILE A 245 -18.38 44.28 46.00
CA ILE A 245 -19.27 45.45 45.83
C ILE A 245 -19.26 45.94 44.38
N SER A 246 -18.09 45.97 43.74
CA SER A 246 -17.95 46.43 42.36
C SER A 246 -18.38 45.40 41.31
N GLY A 247 -18.42 44.12 41.68
CA GLY A 247 -18.66 43.01 40.75
C GLY A 247 -17.54 42.77 39.73
N ASP A 248 -16.43 43.52 39.78
CA ASP A 248 -15.31 43.44 38.83
C ASP A 248 -14.08 42.79 39.48
N PRO A 249 -13.75 41.52 39.12
CA PRO A 249 -12.61 40.81 39.68
C PRO A 249 -11.26 41.50 39.49
N LEU A 250 -11.08 42.35 38.46
CA LEU A 250 -9.82 43.07 38.21
C LEU A 250 -9.52 44.13 39.28
N ARG A 251 -10.55 44.57 40.02
CA ARG A 251 -10.38 45.41 41.22
C ARG A 251 -9.98 44.59 42.45
N GLY A 252 -9.91 43.27 42.32
CA GLY A 252 -9.43 42.35 43.35
C GLY A 252 -7.98 42.60 43.74
N ARG A 253 -7.68 42.47 45.02
CA ARG A 253 -6.33 42.50 45.60
C ARG A 253 -6.12 41.21 46.38
N TYR A 254 -4.93 40.64 46.37
CA TYR A 254 -4.62 39.47 47.19
C TYR A 254 -4.30 39.89 48.64
N ASP A 255 -4.37 38.95 49.57
CA ASP A 255 -4.08 39.22 50.98
C ASP A 255 -2.57 39.13 51.23
N ASN A 256 -1.95 40.26 51.58
CA ASN A 256 -0.50 40.39 51.64
C ASN A 256 0.18 39.65 52.80
N SER A 257 -0.54 39.04 53.73
CA SER A 257 0.06 38.24 54.82
C SER A 257 -0.19 36.74 54.65
N THR A 258 -0.56 36.31 53.43
CA THR A 258 -0.98 34.94 53.19
C THR A 258 0.06 34.17 52.39
N THR A 259 0.39 32.98 52.89
CA THR A 259 0.90 31.92 52.04
C THR A 259 -0.32 31.17 51.53
N SER A 260 -0.59 31.28 50.23
CA SER A 260 -1.69 30.59 49.59
C SER A 260 -1.14 29.54 48.64
N VAL A 261 -1.27 28.31 49.07
CA VAL A 261 -0.94 27.13 48.29
C VAL A 261 -2.25 26.46 47.94
N ALA A 262 -2.46 26.11 46.67
CA ALA A 262 -3.51 25.16 46.33
C ALA A 262 -3.22 23.85 47.08
N GLN A 263 -4.00 23.55 48.13
CA GLN A 263 -3.80 22.38 48.96
C GLN A 263 -4.01 21.13 48.10
N THR A 264 -3.08 20.18 48.18
CA THR A 264 -3.09 18.95 47.35
C THR A 264 -2.60 17.78 48.19
N PHE A 265 -3.01 17.73 49.46
CA PHE A 265 -2.58 16.69 50.38
C PHE A 265 -3.56 15.50 50.37
N THR A 266 -3.05 14.31 50.08
CA THR A 266 -3.62 12.97 50.33
C THR A 266 -5.01 12.59 49.82
N GLU A 267 -5.80 13.50 49.24
CA GLU A 267 -7.12 13.11 48.73
C GLU A 267 -6.99 12.33 47.42
N THR A 268 -7.47 11.09 47.47
CA THR A 268 -7.45 10.10 46.38
C THR A 268 -8.38 10.44 45.22
N GLY A 269 -9.15 11.54 45.30
CA GLY A 269 -10.07 12.02 44.27
C GLY A 269 -9.60 13.24 43.46
N ILE A 270 -8.41 13.79 43.75
CA ILE A 270 -7.88 14.99 43.08
C ILE A 270 -7.23 14.62 41.73
N PRO A 271 -7.48 15.41 40.65
CA PRO A 271 -6.91 15.17 39.32
C PRO A 271 -5.37 15.11 39.36
N TYR A 272 -4.81 14.11 38.70
CA TYR A 272 -3.38 13.96 38.44
C TYR A 272 -3.17 13.84 36.94
N VAL A 273 -1.93 14.01 36.51
CA VAL A 273 -1.55 13.98 35.10
C VAL A 273 -0.56 12.85 34.91
N ASP A 274 -0.87 11.92 34.01
CA ASP A 274 -0.03 10.76 33.76
C ASP A 274 0.98 11.06 32.64
N LEU A 275 2.21 11.44 33.02
CA LEU A 275 3.30 11.72 32.09
C LEU A 275 4.20 10.48 31.87
N ARG A 276 3.79 9.28 32.30
CA ARG A 276 4.59 8.05 32.15
C ARG A 276 4.87 7.70 30.69
N PHE A 277 3.96 8.06 29.78
CA PHE A 277 4.03 7.65 28.39
C PHE A 277 4.72 8.66 27.46
N GLY A 278 4.77 9.93 27.86
CA GLY A 278 5.29 11.01 27.02
C GLY A 278 6.80 10.92 26.80
N THR A 279 7.26 11.24 25.60
CA THR A 279 8.70 11.39 25.29
C THR A 279 9.24 12.74 25.72
N TRP A 280 8.39 13.74 25.70
CA TRP A 280 8.60 15.06 26.27
C TRP A 280 7.26 15.59 26.76
N ALA A 281 7.28 16.56 27.66
CA ALA A 281 6.06 17.18 28.16
C ALA A 281 6.27 18.68 28.34
N ASN A 282 5.26 19.46 27.94
CA ASN A 282 5.19 20.86 28.26
C ASN A 282 3.84 21.21 28.90
N VAL A 283 3.87 22.32 29.62
CA VAL A 283 2.72 22.88 30.32
C VAL A 283 2.66 24.36 29.99
N SER A 284 1.47 24.86 29.71
CA SER A 284 1.27 26.27 29.43
C SER A 284 -0.03 26.79 30.01
N PHE A 285 -0.07 28.09 30.30
CA PHE A 285 -1.29 28.79 30.72
C PHE A 285 -1.21 30.27 30.40
N SER A 286 -2.36 30.90 30.20
CA SER A 286 -2.49 32.35 30.07
C SER A 286 -2.51 33.00 31.45
N TYR A 287 -1.69 34.02 31.66
CA TYR A 287 -1.54 34.74 32.92
C TYR A 287 -1.80 36.25 32.76
N LEU A 288 -2.50 36.84 33.73
CA LEU A 288 -2.71 38.28 33.87
C LEU A 288 -2.58 38.64 35.36
N GLY A 289 -1.84 39.70 35.69
CA GLY A 289 -1.72 40.17 37.06
C GLY A 289 -0.29 40.58 37.45
N SER A 290 -0.11 40.96 38.71
CA SER A 290 1.18 41.41 39.22
C SER A 290 1.32 41.17 40.71
N VAL A 291 2.53 40.94 41.18
CA VAL A 291 2.92 40.94 42.60
C VAL A 291 3.21 42.38 43.06
N ALA A 292 3.18 42.67 44.38
CA ALA A 292 3.33 44.04 44.88
C ALA A 292 4.79 44.46 44.97
N ASP A 293 5.67 43.54 45.35
CA ASP A 293 7.10 43.77 45.37
C ASP A 293 7.90 42.49 45.10
N SER A 294 9.21 42.59 45.20
CA SER A 294 10.14 41.51 44.88
C SER A 294 10.22 40.40 45.93
N GLY A 295 9.52 40.50 47.06
CA GLY A 295 9.41 39.42 48.05
C GLY A 295 8.06 38.68 47.99
N ASP A 296 7.19 39.07 47.08
CA ASP A 296 5.99 38.34 46.72
C ASP A 296 6.24 37.52 45.45
N HIS A 297 5.93 36.22 45.50
CA HIS A 297 6.25 35.30 44.42
C HIS A 297 5.08 34.38 44.13
N LEU A 298 4.76 34.21 42.85
CA LEU A 298 3.87 33.17 42.34
C LEU A 298 4.69 32.18 41.53
N ARG A 299 4.63 30.89 41.89
CA ARG A 299 5.37 29.81 41.22
C ARG A 299 4.46 28.69 40.80
N LEU A 300 4.71 28.12 39.63
CA LEU A 300 4.16 26.82 39.25
C LEU A 300 5.09 25.73 39.80
N GLN A 301 4.51 24.79 40.53
CA GLN A 301 5.24 23.68 41.12
C GLN A 301 4.69 22.35 40.64
N VAL A 302 5.56 21.36 40.56
CA VAL A 302 5.22 19.97 40.20
C VAL A 302 5.70 19.01 41.28
N ALA A 303 4.96 17.93 41.48
CA ALA A 303 5.39 16.83 42.34
C ALA A 303 5.03 15.49 41.73
N ARG A 304 5.86 14.48 42.01
CA ARG A 304 5.67 13.11 41.52
C ARG A 304 4.67 12.34 42.40
N GLY A 305 3.91 11.47 41.75
CA GLY A 305 2.94 10.56 42.35
C GLY A 305 1.56 11.19 42.54
N ARG A 306 0.57 10.33 42.76
CA ARG A 306 -0.84 10.71 43.01
C ARG A 306 -1.10 11.33 44.39
N GLY A 307 -0.09 11.48 45.24
CA GLY A 307 -0.25 11.95 46.62
C GLY A 307 1.05 12.50 47.18
N PRO A 308 1.58 13.60 46.61
CA PRO A 308 2.86 14.14 47.01
C PRO A 308 2.84 14.66 48.45
N SER A 309 3.96 14.52 49.14
CA SER A 309 4.15 15.11 50.48
C SER A 309 4.18 16.63 50.40
N TRP A 310 3.95 17.32 51.52
CA TRP A 310 3.94 18.79 51.57
C TRP A 310 5.26 19.42 51.10
N THR A 311 6.39 18.74 51.32
CA THR A 311 7.75 19.17 50.96
C THR A 311 8.25 18.60 49.63
N GLY A 312 7.49 17.70 48.99
CA GLY A 312 7.90 16.98 47.78
C GLY A 312 7.68 17.73 46.47
N TRP A 313 7.70 19.06 46.48
CA TRP A 313 7.36 19.91 45.33
C TRP A 313 8.58 20.62 44.77
N THR A 314 8.67 20.63 43.44
CA THR A 314 9.75 21.26 42.67
C THR A 314 9.22 22.49 41.95
N ASP A 315 9.93 23.62 42.07
CA ASP A 315 9.65 24.85 41.31
C ASP A 315 9.99 24.64 39.83
N LEU A 316 9.02 24.88 38.95
CA LEU A 316 9.25 24.83 37.51
C LEU A 316 9.82 26.16 37.01
N ARG A 317 10.73 26.09 36.03
CA ARG A 317 11.21 27.26 35.29
C ARG A 317 10.49 27.42 33.96
N ALA A 318 10.07 28.65 33.67
CA ALA A 318 9.52 28.98 32.37
C ALA A 318 10.61 28.84 31.28
N GLU A 319 10.19 28.67 30.02
CA GLU A 319 11.11 28.66 28.86
C GLU A 319 11.92 29.96 28.74
N THR A 320 11.38 31.06 29.23
CA THR A 320 12.03 32.37 29.30
C THR A 320 13.05 32.48 30.45
N GLY A 321 13.16 31.45 31.30
CA GLY A 321 14.18 31.28 32.34
C GLY A 321 13.75 31.71 33.75
N GLU A 322 12.59 32.36 33.90
CA GLU A 322 12.08 32.81 35.19
C GLU A 322 11.45 31.65 35.98
N THR A 323 11.72 31.62 37.28
CA THR A 323 11.05 30.72 38.24
C THR A 323 9.75 31.35 38.76
N ASP A 324 9.75 32.67 38.96
CA ASP A 324 8.57 33.41 39.38
C ASP A 324 7.77 33.86 38.15
N VAL A 325 6.45 33.79 38.23
CA VAL A 325 5.56 34.30 37.17
C VAL A 325 5.67 35.83 37.14
N PRO A 326 6.08 36.43 36.01
CA PRO A 326 6.38 37.85 35.93
C PRO A 326 5.11 38.71 35.88
N ASN A 327 5.22 39.96 36.33
CA ASN A 327 4.13 40.92 36.24
C ASN A 327 3.71 41.16 34.78
N SER A 328 2.40 41.14 34.52
CA SER A 328 1.84 41.34 33.19
C SER A 328 0.55 42.15 33.25
N ALA A 329 0.53 43.27 32.52
CA ALA A 329 -0.65 44.13 32.36
C ALA A 329 -1.63 43.63 31.28
N ALA A 330 -1.25 42.62 30.50
CA ALA A 330 -2.09 41.95 29.51
C ALA A 330 -1.99 40.43 29.68
N TRP A 331 -2.88 39.65 29.06
CA TRP A 331 -2.74 38.20 29.03
C TRP A 331 -1.42 37.79 28.35
N ARG A 332 -0.55 37.11 29.11
CA ARG A 332 0.72 36.55 28.66
C ARG A 332 0.67 35.03 28.73
N LEU A 333 1.07 34.36 27.66
CA LEU A 333 1.21 32.91 27.66
C LEU A 333 2.52 32.52 28.38
N MET A 334 2.39 31.72 29.44
CA MET A 334 3.49 31.11 30.16
C MET A 334 3.69 29.67 29.66
N ARG A 335 4.94 29.24 29.48
CA ARG A 335 5.31 27.89 29.01
C ARG A 335 6.43 27.31 29.86
N TYR A 336 6.29 26.03 30.20
CA TYR A 336 7.20 25.27 31.05
C TYR A 336 7.48 23.92 30.38
N ASN A 337 8.75 23.53 30.28
CA ASN A 337 9.15 22.19 29.85
C ASN A 337 9.39 21.33 31.07
N ILE A 338 8.87 20.09 31.06
CA ILE A 338 8.99 19.16 32.17
C ILE A 338 10.12 18.18 31.87
N THR A 339 11.15 18.19 32.71
CA THR A 339 12.28 17.27 32.61
C THR A 339 12.00 15.95 33.33
N ALA A 340 12.86 14.94 33.11
CA ALA A 340 12.82 13.69 33.87
C ALA A 340 12.92 13.93 35.38
N SER A 341 13.78 14.86 35.83
CA SER A 341 13.88 15.25 37.25
C SER A 341 12.59 15.85 37.81
N GLU A 342 11.83 16.57 36.98
CA GLU A 342 10.59 17.25 37.38
C GLU A 342 9.34 16.36 37.29
N GLY A 343 9.43 15.21 36.62
CA GLY A 343 8.36 14.19 36.63
C GLY A 343 7.97 13.61 35.27
N LEU A 344 8.66 13.94 34.18
CA LEU A 344 8.50 13.19 32.92
C LEU A 344 8.82 11.70 33.17
N GLY A 345 7.95 10.80 32.68
CA GLY A 345 8.03 9.37 32.99
C GLY A 345 7.33 8.96 34.29
N HIS A 346 6.64 9.88 34.97
CA HIS A 346 5.88 9.61 36.19
C HIS A 346 4.47 10.20 36.11
N GLU A 347 3.58 9.72 36.98
CA GLU A 347 2.37 10.46 37.30
C GLU A 347 2.74 11.69 38.12
N VAL A 348 2.15 12.85 37.83
CA VAL A 348 2.48 14.11 38.47
C VAL A 348 1.24 14.90 38.88
N ARG A 349 1.45 15.85 39.79
CA ARG A 349 0.47 16.89 40.13
C ARG A 349 1.09 18.26 39.95
N PHE A 350 0.25 19.22 39.58
CA PHE A 350 0.62 20.64 39.48
C PHE A 350 -0.04 21.42 40.61
N ARG A 351 0.65 22.45 41.11
CA ARG A 351 0.05 23.44 41.99
C ARG A 351 0.60 24.82 41.73
N LEU A 352 -0.18 25.82 42.11
CA LEU A 352 0.27 27.19 42.21
C LEU A 352 0.61 27.50 43.67
N ASN A 353 1.81 28.02 43.88
CA ASN A 353 2.29 28.43 45.18
C ASN A 353 2.49 29.95 45.17
N PHE A 354 1.64 30.66 45.92
CA PHE A 354 1.79 32.09 46.15
C PHE A 354 2.31 32.32 47.58
N THR A 355 3.45 33.00 47.67
CA THR A 355 4.06 33.41 48.93
C THR A 355 4.19 34.91 48.96
N SER A 356 3.78 35.52 50.07
CA SER A 356 3.88 36.96 50.28
C SER A 356 4.66 37.30 51.55
N ASN A 357 5.35 38.44 51.52
CA ASN A 357 6.21 38.91 52.60
C ASN A 357 5.51 39.90 53.57
N ALA A 358 4.23 40.22 53.35
CA ALA A 358 3.49 41.22 54.12
C ALA A 358 3.96 42.67 53.96
N THR A 359 4.65 42.99 52.87
CA THR A 359 4.98 44.35 52.45
C THR A 359 4.41 44.67 51.06
N GLY A 360 3.95 45.92 50.85
CA GLY A 360 3.29 46.33 49.60
C GLY A 360 1.83 45.83 49.42
N ASN A 361 0.81 46.66 49.66
CA ASN A 361 -0.61 46.23 49.64
C ASN A 361 -1.40 46.64 48.39
N ASN A 362 -0.74 47.04 47.30
CA ASN A 362 -1.41 47.73 46.18
C ASN A 362 -1.50 46.93 44.87
N ALA A 363 -1.00 45.70 44.83
CA ALA A 363 -0.99 44.93 43.58
C ALA A 363 -2.34 44.27 43.26
N PRO A 364 -2.77 44.34 41.98
CA PRO A 364 -3.87 43.54 41.45
C PRO A 364 -3.70 42.04 41.74
N GLY A 365 -4.83 41.32 41.84
CA GLY A 365 -4.81 39.87 41.91
C GLY A 365 -4.25 39.20 40.65
N PHE A 366 -3.98 37.90 40.77
CA PHE A 366 -3.54 37.04 39.67
C PHE A 366 -4.73 36.36 39.01
N PHE A 367 -4.63 36.13 37.71
CA PHE A 367 -5.62 35.43 36.91
C PHE A 367 -4.93 34.44 35.98
N ILE A 368 -5.35 33.18 36.03
CA ILE A 368 -4.80 32.10 35.21
C ILE A 368 -5.94 31.39 34.49
N ARG A 369 -5.77 31.13 33.19
CA ARG A 369 -6.72 30.37 32.38
C ARG A 369 -6.01 29.64 31.24
N ASP A 370 -6.76 28.89 30.43
CA ASP A 370 -6.25 28.16 29.27
C ASP A 370 -5.10 27.21 29.65
N PHE A 371 -5.22 26.50 30.77
CA PHE A 371 -4.17 25.59 31.22
C PHE A 371 -4.10 24.39 30.28
N ALA A 372 -2.99 24.23 29.59
CA ALA A 372 -2.78 23.17 28.62
C ALA A 372 -1.56 22.33 28.99
N ILE A 373 -1.70 21.02 28.82
CA ILE A 373 -0.64 20.04 28.99
C ILE A 373 -0.50 19.30 27.66
N ASN A 374 0.72 19.21 27.16
CA ASN A 374 1.01 18.44 25.97
C ASN A 374 2.22 17.55 26.21
N ALA A 375 1.98 16.23 26.21
CA ALA A 375 2.98 15.21 26.41
C ALA A 375 2.82 14.08 25.38
N PRO A 376 3.28 14.31 24.13
CA PRO A 376 3.17 13.29 23.08
C PRO A 376 4.11 12.11 23.36
N SER A 377 3.68 10.93 22.96
CA SER A 377 4.42 9.68 23.02
C SER A 377 4.90 9.34 21.60
N ARG A 378 6.22 9.33 21.40
CA ARG A 378 6.88 9.09 20.11
C ARG A 378 7.87 7.95 20.22
N TYR A 379 8.27 7.38 19.10
CA TYR A 379 9.35 6.41 19.08
C TYR A 379 10.71 7.11 19.22
N VAL A 380 11.56 6.65 20.14
CA VAL A 380 12.91 7.19 20.36
C VAL A 380 13.89 6.03 20.30
N GLY A 381 14.63 5.91 19.20
CA GLY A 381 15.53 4.78 19.01
C GLY A 381 16.02 4.68 17.58
N THR A 382 16.57 3.51 17.25
CA THR A 382 17.04 3.21 15.89
C THR A 382 15.93 2.53 15.09
N ILE A 383 15.58 3.11 13.94
CA ILE A 383 14.64 2.56 12.97
C ILE A 383 15.43 1.84 11.88
N GLU A 384 15.12 0.56 11.67
CA GLU A 384 15.60 -0.24 10.55
C GLU A 384 14.47 -0.32 9.50
N SER A 385 14.59 0.50 8.47
CA SER A 385 13.60 0.62 7.38
C SER A 385 13.91 -0.38 6.26
N ALA A 386 12.90 -1.12 5.84
CA ALA A 386 12.91 -1.99 4.67
C ALA A 386 11.62 -1.76 3.86
N GLU A 387 11.75 -1.23 2.66
CA GLU A 387 10.61 -0.80 1.85
C GLU A 387 10.63 -1.48 0.47
N THR A 388 9.46 -1.94 0.03
CA THR A 388 9.24 -2.46 -1.32
C THR A 388 8.00 -1.84 -1.95
N ASP A 389 8.18 -1.04 -3.00
CA ASP A 389 7.09 -0.38 -3.68
C ASP A 389 6.93 -0.93 -5.10
N TYR A 390 5.81 -1.60 -5.35
CA TYR A 390 5.38 -2.11 -6.64
C TYR A 390 4.44 -1.10 -7.30
N LEU A 391 4.90 -0.53 -8.41
CA LEU A 391 4.18 0.45 -9.18
C LEU A 391 3.77 -0.16 -10.52
N VAL A 392 2.49 -0.43 -10.71
CA VAL A 392 1.96 -0.95 -11.98
C VAL A 392 1.11 0.12 -12.65
N GLY A 393 1.61 0.64 -13.76
CA GLY A 393 0.96 1.75 -14.44
C GLY A 393 1.92 2.59 -15.27
N THR A 394 1.48 3.82 -15.55
CA THR A 394 2.22 4.78 -16.38
C THR A 394 3.17 5.68 -15.60
N LEU A 395 3.14 5.60 -14.27
CA LEU A 395 3.96 6.42 -13.37
C LEU A 395 5.36 5.83 -13.24
N SER A 396 6.34 6.70 -12.97
CA SER A 396 7.72 6.30 -12.75
C SER A 396 8.40 7.09 -11.66
N PHE A 397 9.35 6.46 -10.99
CA PHE A 397 10.25 7.07 -10.03
C PHE A 397 11.40 7.79 -10.75
N GLN A 398 11.72 8.99 -10.27
CA GLN A 398 12.65 9.95 -10.85
C GLN A 398 13.38 10.72 -9.76
N ASP A 399 14.43 11.44 -10.14
CA ASP A 399 15.13 12.39 -9.25
C ASP A 399 15.62 11.76 -7.92
N PHE A 400 16.27 10.59 -8.00
CA PHE A 400 16.83 9.92 -6.82
C PHE A 400 17.96 10.72 -6.19
N GLU A 401 17.83 10.99 -4.89
CA GLU A 401 18.86 11.60 -4.05
C GLU A 401 19.09 10.71 -2.84
N VAL A 402 20.04 9.78 -2.94
CA VAL A 402 20.37 8.80 -1.90
C VAL A 402 21.75 9.09 -1.32
N ARG A 403 21.81 9.40 -0.03
CA ARG A 403 23.04 9.76 0.70
C ARG A 403 23.46 8.71 1.70
N SER A 404 22.50 8.10 2.39
CA SER A 404 22.77 7.23 3.55
C SER A 404 22.31 5.78 3.33
N GLY A 405 21.11 5.59 2.79
CA GLY A 405 20.52 4.29 2.52
C GLY A 405 20.95 3.70 1.18
N ARG A 406 20.22 2.65 0.77
CA ARG A 406 20.39 2.00 -0.53
C ARG A 406 19.04 1.87 -1.21
N ALA A 407 18.91 2.46 -2.39
CA ALA A 407 17.75 2.31 -3.25
C ALA A 407 18.10 1.47 -4.49
N GLN A 408 17.24 0.53 -4.85
CA GLN A 408 17.30 -0.21 -6.11
C GLN A 408 16.00 -0.03 -6.88
N LEU A 409 16.13 0.29 -8.16
CA LEU A 409 14.98 0.42 -9.07
C LEU A 409 15.06 -0.72 -10.08
N ILE A 410 13.94 -1.42 -10.26
CA ILE A 410 13.76 -2.45 -11.28
C ILE A 410 12.62 -2.02 -12.18
N ARG A 411 12.83 -2.03 -13.50
CA ARG A 411 11.76 -1.72 -14.47
C ARG A 411 11.23 -2.99 -15.09
N THR A 412 9.93 -3.02 -15.32
CA THR A 412 9.22 -4.07 -16.03
C THR A 412 8.33 -3.44 -17.11
N PRO A 413 7.90 -4.19 -18.13
CA PRO A 413 6.93 -3.66 -19.10
C PRO A 413 5.60 -3.24 -18.47
N ALA A 414 5.29 -3.67 -17.24
CA ALA A 414 4.07 -3.29 -16.54
C ALA A 414 4.24 -2.03 -15.66
N GLY A 415 5.47 -1.66 -15.29
CA GLY A 415 5.75 -0.57 -14.36
C GLY A 415 7.10 -0.74 -13.65
N GLU A 416 7.23 -0.25 -12.42
CA GLU A 416 8.51 -0.22 -11.68
C GLU A 416 8.40 -0.87 -10.30
N ILE A 417 9.52 -1.37 -9.79
CA ILE A 417 9.66 -1.88 -8.43
C ILE A 417 10.81 -1.13 -7.78
N LEU A 418 10.53 -0.45 -6.69
CA LEU A 418 11.52 0.30 -5.90
C LEU A 418 11.76 -0.43 -4.58
N LEU A 419 13.01 -0.77 -4.31
CA LEU A 419 13.42 -1.32 -3.02
C LEU A 419 14.30 -0.31 -2.32
N TYR A 420 14.00 0.00 -1.07
CA TYR A 420 14.80 0.88 -0.24
C TYR A 420 15.12 0.22 1.11
N GLY A 421 16.31 0.48 1.63
CA GLY A 421 16.70 0.04 2.96
C GLY A 421 17.69 0.99 3.63
N ASN A 422 17.48 1.25 4.92
CA ASN A 422 18.34 2.11 5.73
C ASN A 422 18.18 1.84 7.23
N ALA A 423 19.17 2.24 8.02
CA ALA A 423 19.09 2.23 9.48
C ALA A 423 19.50 3.61 10.02
N TYR A 424 18.63 4.26 10.79
CA TYR A 424 18.83 5.63 11.26
C TYR A 424 18.14 5.88 12.61
N ASN A 425 18.56 6.92 13.32
CA ASN A 425 17.93 7.33 14.56
C ASN A 425 16.65 8.13 14.28
N SER A 426 15.56 7.88 15.01
CA SER A 426 14.27 8.57 14.81
C SER A 426 14.34 10.10 14.93
N SER A 427 15.32 10.63 15.67
CA SER A 427 15.56 12.08 15.80
C SER A 427 16.26 12.72 14.59
N ALA A 428 16.88 11.91 13.73
CA ALA A 428 17.61 12.35 12.54
C ALA A 428 17.25 11.45 11.34
N PRO A 429 16.00 11.56 10.81
CA PRO A 429 15.58 10.79 9.65
C PRO A 429 16.45 11.12 8.43
N PRO A 430 16.61 10.18 7.48
CA PRO A 430 17.49 10.38 6.35
C PRO A 430 16.95 11.45 5.41
N GLU A 431 17.86 12.19 4.79
CA GLU A 431 17.56 13.16 3.73
C GLU A 431 17.40 12.47 2.35
N ASP A 432 17.36 11.13 2.34
CA ASP A 432 17.19 10.36 1.12
C ASP A 432 15.79 10.58 0.56
N ALA A 433 15.71 10.91 -0.73
CA ALA A 433 14.46 11.28 -1.36
C ALA A 433 14.36 10.74 -2.79
N THR A 434 13.12 10.58 -3.23
CA THR A 434 12.80 10.34 -4.63
C THR A 434 11.52 11.08 -4.98
N ARG A 435 11.23 11.14 -6.27
CA ARG A 435 10.01 11.72 -6.81
C ARG A 435 9.35 10.68 -7.68
N PHE A 436 8.04 10.58 -7.65
CA PHE A 436 7.34 9.95 -8.77
C PHE A 436 6.58 11.00 -9.55
N ARG A 437 6.40 10.73 -10.84
CA ARG A 437 5.63 11.55 -11.75
C ARG A 437 4.63 10.69 -12.51
N GLY A 438 3.58 11.37 -12.98
CA GLY A 438 2.62 10.89 -13.97
C GLY A 438 3.30 10.49 -15.28
N PHE A 439 2.51 10.29 -16.33
CA PHE A 439 3.04 9.88 -17.62
C PHE A 439 4.07 10.89 -18.17
N ASP A 440 5.32 10.46 -18.27
CA ASP A 440 6.42 11.16 -18.95
C ASP A 440 7.00 10.23 -20.02
N PHE A 441 6.84 10.60 -21.30
CA PHE A 441 7.26 9.76 -22.42
C PHE A 441 8.74 9.35 -22.39
N PHE A 442 9.63 10.19 -21.85
CA PHE A 442 11.07 9.87 -21.84
C PHE A 442 11.48 8.96 -20.69
N GLU A 443 10.71 8.92 -19.61
CA GLU A 443 11.03 8.15 -18.40
C GLU A 443 10.06 6.97 -18.17
N ASN A 444 8.94 6.94 -18.90
CA ASN A 444 7.91 5.93 -18.75
C ASN A 444 8.43 4.52 -19.09
N PRO A 445 8.21 3.51 -18.22
CA PRO A 445 8.78 2.19 -18.40
C PRO A 445 8.28 1.49 -19.67
N GLN A 446 7.01 1.66 -20.06
CA GLN A 446 6.48 1.09 -21.30
C GLN A 446 7.13 1.70 -22.55
N ALA A 447 7.29 3.02 -22.57
CA ALA A 447 7.98 3.72 -23.66
C ALA A 447 9.44 3.27 -23.79
N LEU A 448 10.16 3.18 -22.67
CA LEU A 448 11.53 2.67 -22.62
C LEU A 448 11.63 1.21 -23.09
N PHE A 449 10.63 0.38 -22.81
CA PHE A 449 10.58 -1.00 -23.30
C PHE A 449 10.44 -1.07 -24.82
N ILE A 450 9.61 -0.20 -25.41
CA ILE A 450 9.49 -0.10 -26.87
C ILE A 450 10.84 0.32 -27.48
N VAL A 451 11.51 1.29 -26.87
CA VAL A 451 12.86 1.71 -27.31
C VAL A 451 13.85 0.56 -27.23
N LEU A 452 13.84 -0.23 -26.15
CA LEU A 452 14.67 -1.43 -26.02
C LEU A 452 14.42 -2.39 -27.18
N LEU A 453 13.16 -2.72 -27.48
CA LEU A 453 12.83 -3.66 -28.57
C LEU A 453 13.25 -3.12 -29.93
N VAL A 454 12.95 -1.85 -30.22
CA VAL A 454 13.27 -1.20 -31.50
C VAL A 454 14.78 -1.11 -31.69
N THR A 455 15.53 -0.63 -30.69
CA THR A 455 16.99 -0.49 -30.79
C THR A 455 17.70 -1.83 -30.85
N ALA A 456 17.25 -2.85 -30.11
CA ALA A 456 17.79 -4.21 -30.22
C ALA A 456 17.52 -4.81 -31.62
N TYR A 457 16.31 -4.64 -32.14
CA TYR A 457 15.95 -5.10 -33.49
C TYR A 457 16.78 -4.38 -34.56
N LEU A 458 16.84 -3.04 -34.53
CA LEU A 458 17.61 -2.24 -35.47
C LEU A 458 19.09 -2.59 -35.41
N THR A 459 19.65 -2.75 -34.20
CA THR A 459 21.03 -3.17 -34.01
C THR A 459 21.29 -4.50 -34.71
N SER A 460 20.42 -5.50 -34.59
CA SER A 460 20.58 -6.77 -35.32
C SER A 460 20.39 -6.60 -36.83
N TRP A 461 19.35 -5.88 -37.24
CA TRP A 461 18.96 -5.71 -38.63
C TRP A 461 20.03 -4.96 -39.45
N PHE A 462 20.60 -3.87 -38.90
CA PHE A 462 21.68 -3.13 -39.58
C PHE A 462 22.90 -4.01 -39.80
N GLN A 463 23.28 -4.84 -38.83
CA GLN A 463 24.42 -5.76 -38.96
C GLN A 463 24.21 -6.76 -40.11
N ASP A 464 23.02 -7.34 -40.20
CA ASP A 464 22.66 -8.28 -41.26
C ASP A 464 22.58 -7.58 -42.63
N ARG A 465 21.96 -6.39 -42.70
CA ARG A 465 21.78 -5.65 -43.95
C ARG A 465 23.10 -5.13 -44.52
N ILE A 466 23.98 -4.57 -43.68
CA ILE A 466 25.30 -4.09 -44.13
C ILE A 466 26.14 -5.26 -44.64
N PHE A 467 26.13 -6.39 -43.95
CA PHE A 467 26.83 -7.59 -44.42
C PHE A 467 26.25 -8.13 -45.73
N ALA A 468 24.92 -8.14 -45.89
CA ALA A 468 24.28 -8.56 -47.14
C ALA A 468 24.72 -7.68 -48.33
N GLY A 469 24.81 -6.35 -48.12
CA GLY A 469 25.33 -5.42 -49.12
C GLY A 469 26.83 -5.63 -49.42
N PHE A 470 27.64 -5.95 -48.41
CA PHE A 470 29.05 -6.33 -48.62
C PHE A 470 29.19 -7.63 -49.43
N ARG A 471 28.38 -8.64 -49.10
CA ARG A 471 28.35 -9.92 -49.81
C ARG A 471 27.84 -9.77 -51.24
N SER A 472 26.94 -8.82 -51.50
CA SER A 472 26.43 -8.60 -52.86
C SER A 472 27.48 -8.03 -53.79
N ARG A 473 28.45 -7.26 -53.28
CA ARG A 473 29.58 -6.68 -54.03
C ARG A 473 30.66 -7.70 -54.42
N HIS A 474 30.66 -8.91 -53.85
CA HIS A 474 31.59 -9.96 -54.27
C HIS A 474 31.12 -10.60 -55.59
N PRO A 475 32.04 -10.91 -56.53
CA PRO A 475 31.71 -11.67 -57.74
C PRO A 475 31.04 -13.01 -57.38
N LEU A 476 30.11 -13.49 -58.21
CA LEU A 476 29.31 -14.70 -57.95
C LEU A 476 30.18 -15.92 -57.59
N LYS A 477 31.33 -16.06 -58.26
CA LYS A 477 32.32 -17.13 -58.04
C LYS A 477 32.95 -17.12 -56.63
N TYR A 478 33.04 -15.94 -55.99
CA TYR A 478 33.68 -15.75 -54.68
C TYR A 478 32.68 -15.34 -53.59
N ARG A 479 31.37 -15.45 -53.82
CA ARG A 479 30.36 -15.02 -52.84
C ARG A 479 30.26 -15.92 -51.60
N THR A 480 30.83 -17.12 -51.67
CA THR A 480 30.92 -18.09 -50.56
C THR A 480 32.13 -17.84 -49.65
N SER A 481 33.16 -17.11 -50.10
CA SER A 481 34.32 -16.74 -49.29
C SER A 481 34.10 -15.47 -48.46
N ALA A 482 33.03 -14.69 -48.75
CA ALA A 482 32.63 -13.52 -47.98
C ALA A 482 32.09 -13.93 -46.59
N GLY A 483 32.98 -13.99 -45.59
CA GLY A 483 32.65 -14.29 -44.19
C GLY A 483 32.23 -13.08 -43.38
N ARG A 484 31.37 -13.29 -42.37
CA ARG A 484 31.08 -12.26 -41.36
C ARG A 484 32.27 -12.10 -40.43
N ILE A 485 32.53 -10.87 -39.98
CA ILE A 485 33.51 -10.60 -38.92
C ILE A 485 32.96 -11.11 -37.57
N PRO A 486 33.55 -12.16 -36.96
CA PRO A 486 32.94 -12.85 -35.82
C PRO A 486 32.95 -12.02 -34.52
N TRP A 487 33.97 -11.18 -34.31
CA TRP A 487 34.05 -10.33 -33.12
C TRP A 487 33.00 -9.19 -33.15
N LEU A 488 32.63 -8.71 -34.34
CA LEU A 488 31.64 -7.65 -34.50
C LEU A 488 30.23 -8.12 -34.12
N ILE A 489 29.88 -9.36 -34.47
CA ILE A 489 28.64 -10.02 -34.03
C ILE A 489 28.59 -10.10 -32.50
N TRP A 490 29.74 -10.39 -31.87
CA TRP A 490 29.85 -10.41 -30.41
C TRP A 490 29.65 -9.03 -29.80
N VAL A 491 30.24 -7.98 -30.38
CA VAL A 491 30.04 -6.60 -29.92
C VAL A 491 28.57 -6.18 -30.01
N ALA A 492 27.89 -6.45 -31.13
CA ALA A 492 26.46 -6.17 -31.28
C ALA A 492 25.61 -6.88 -30.21
N ARG A 493 25.92 -8.14 -29.93
CA ARG A 493 25.26 -8.91 -28.85
C ARG A 493 25.52 -8.31 -27.47
N VAL A 494 26.74 -7.83 -27.20
CA VAL A 494 27.07 -7.16 -25.93
C VAL A 494 26.24 -5.89 -25.76
N PHE A 495 26.08 -5.07 -26.79
CA PHE A 495 25.21 -3.89 -26.72
C PHE A 495 23.75 -4.24 -26.46
N ILE A 496 23.21 -5.27 -27.13
CA ILE A 496 21.84 -5.75 -26.86
C ILE A 496 21.71 -6.21 -25.40
N ILE A 497 22.69 -6.94 -24.86
CA ILE A 497 22.69 -7.33 -23.44
C ILE A 497 22.76 -6.12 -22.52
N LEU A 498 23.54 -5.08 -22.86
CA LEU A 498 23.60 -3.84 -22.10
C LEU A 498 22.28 -3.08 -22.13
N PHE A 499 21.59 -3.03 -23.28
CA PHE A 499 20.25 -2.42 -23.36
C PHE A 499 19.26 -3.14 -22.43
N VAL A 500 19.25 -4.48 -22.47
CA VAL A 500 18.39 -5.29 -21.59
C VAL A 500 18.75 -5.01 -20.12
N LEU A 501 20.04 -5.01 -19.78
CA LEU A 501 20.50 -4.78 -18.41
C LEU A 501 20.11 -3.40 -17.89
N PHE A 502 20.41 -2.33 -18.65
CA PHE A 502 20.13 -0.95 -18.24
C PHE A 502 18.64 -0.61 -18.24
N TYR A 503 17.84 -1.31 -19.05
CA TYR A 503 16.40 -1.22 -18.97
C TYR A 503 15.88 -1.87 -17.67
N PHE A 504 16.13 -3.17 -17.45
CA PHE A 504 15.55 -3.90 -16.32
C PHE A 504 16.14 -3.47 -14.97
N VAL A 505 17.41 -3.07 -14.93
CA VAL A 505 18.12 -2.68 -13.71
C VAL A 505 18.78 -1.30 -13.92
N PRO A 506 18.01 -0.20 -13.92
CA PRO A 506 18.55 1.15 -14.04
C PRO A 506 19.56 1.50 -12.94
N SER A 507 19.39 0.92 -11.75
CA SER A 507 20.28 1.09 -10.61
C SER A 507 21.48 0.14 -10.62
N PHE A 508 21.88 -0.41 -11.78
CA PHE A 508 22.95 -1.40 -11.87
C PHE A 508 24.26 -0.94 -11.21
N PHE A 509 24.60 0.35 -11.30
CA PHE A 509 25.81 0.91 -10.70
C PHE A 509 25.76 1.01 -9.16
N VAL A 510 24.56 1.03 -8.56
CA VAL A 510 24.39 0.98 -7.09
C VAL A 510 24.98 -0.31 -6.53
N LEU A 511 24.93 -1.41 -7.27
CA LEU A 511 25.56 -2.69 -6.90
C LEU A 511 27.09 -2.60 -6.76
N PHE A 512 27.70 -1.59 -7.37
CA PHE A 512 29.14 -1.34 -7.35
C PHE A 512 29.52 -0.14 -6.47
N GLY A 513 28.61 0.31 -5.60
CA GLY A 513 28.88 1.36 -4.61
C GLY A 513 28.62 2.79 -5.09
N ALA A 514 28.06 2.98 -6.30
CA ALA A 514 27.65 4.30 -6.78
C ALA A 514 26.17 4.56 -6.43
N SER A 515 25.92 5.03 -5.20
CA SER A 515 24.57 5.15 -4.62
C SER A 515 23.57 6.02 -5.40
N ASN A 516 24.06 6.99 -6.19
CA ASN A 516 23.23 7.89 -7.01
C ASN A 516 23.33 7.66 -8.52
N ALA A 517 23.98 6.57 -8.95
CA ALA A 517 24.16 6.29 -10.37
C ALA A 517 22.99 5.48 -10.92
N PHE A 518 21.92 6.17 -11.28
CA PHE A 518 20.74 5.61 -11.95
C PHE A 518 20.76 5.92 -13.45
N VAL A 519 20.48 4.92 -14.28
CA VAL A 519 20.26 5.11 -15.72
C VAL A 519 18.85 5.66 -15.92
N THR A 520 18.74 6.99 -15.95
CA THR A 520 17.46 7.66 -16.26
C THR A 520 17.02 7.34 -17.69
N GLY A 521 15.74 7.53 -17.96
CA GLY A 521 15.12 7.37 -19.27
C GLY A 521 15.83 8.15 -20.36
N PRO A 522 16.07 9.47 -20.23
CA PRO A 522 16.86 10.24 -21.18
C PRO A 522 18.26 9.67 -21.44
N ILE A 523 18.95 9.18 -20.40
CA ILE A 523 20.26 8.53 -20.55
C ILE A 523 20.11 7.23 -21.35
N PHE A 524 19.07 6.42 -21.07
CA PHE A 524 18.80 5.19 -21.80
C PHE A 524 18.46 5.44 -23.28
N TRP A 525 17.62 6.43 -23.57
CA TRP A 525 17.31 6.90 -24.93
C TRP A 525 18.59 7.30 -25.67
N ALA A 526 19.39 8.20 -25.08
CA ALA A 526 20.63 8.67 -25.68
C ALA A 526 21.62 7.53 -25.91
N PHE A 527 21.83 6.66 -24.92
CA PHE A 527 22.75 5.52 -25.00
C PHE A 527 22.31 4.52 -26.07
N SER A 528 21.04 4.09 -26.07
CA SER A 528 20.54 3.06 -26.98
C SER A 528 20.52 3.53 -28.44
N ILE A 529 20.05 4.76 -28.71
CA ILE A 529 20.02 5.31 -30.08
C ILE A 529 21.44 5.58 -30.58
N SER A 530 22.27 6.28 -29.80
CA SER A 530 23.63 6.65 -30.24
C SER A 530 24.50 5.41 -30.47
N SER A 531 24.40 4.38 -29.62
CA SER A 531 25.14 3.13 -29.82
C SER A 531 24.63 2.33 -31.02
N THR A 532 23.32 2.32 -31.29
CA THR A 532 22.75 1.68 -32.48
C THR A 532 23.29 2.33 -33.76
N VAL A 533 23.22 3.66 -33.85
CA VAL A 533 23.72 4.44 -35.01
C VAL A 533 25.24 4.30 -35.11
N GLY A 534 25.96 4.48 -34.01
CA GLY A 534 27.41 4.40 -33.95
C GLY A 534 27.93 3.03 -34.38
N LEU A 535 27.31 1.95 -33.92
CA LEU A 535 27.68 0.59 -34.32
C LEU A 535 27.38 0.34 -35.80
N ALA A 536 26.25 0.84 -36.32
CA ALA A 536 25.92 0.73 -37.74
C ALA A 536 26.96 1.44 -38.63
N VAL A 537 27.29 2.70 -38.31
CA VAL A 537 28.31 3.49 -39.03
C VAL A 537 29.69 2.82 -38.94
N PHE A 538 30.09 2.40 -37.74
CA PHE A 538 31.38 1.72 -37.54
C PHE A 538 31.47 0.41 -38.33
N THR A 539 30.38 -0.35 -38.36
CA THR A 539 30.28 -1.60 -39.15
C THR A 539 30.39 -1.32 -40.64
N MET A 540 29.70 -0.29 -41.13
CA MET A 540 29.77 0.15 -42.52
C MET A 540 31.22 0.51 -42.91
N LEU A 541 31.90 1.33 -42.11
CA LEU A 541 33.28 1.73 -42.37
C LEU A 541 34.26 0.55 -42.42
N LEU A 542 34.08 -0.45 -41.53
CA LEU A 542 34.92 -1.65 -41.53
C LEU A 542 34.71 -2.51 -42.77
N TYR A 543 33.47 -2.77 -43.16
CA TYR A 543 33.18 -3.55 -44.38
C TYR A 543 33.54 -2.79 -45.65
N GLU A 544 33.44 -1.45 -45.68
CA GLU A 544 33.95 -0.65 -46.80
C GLU A 544 35.46 -0.71 -46.94
N ARG A 545 36.20 -0.68 -45.82
CA ARG A 545 37.65 -0.92 -45.84
C ARG A 545 37.98 -2.30 -46.39
N GLN A 546 37.23 -3.34 -45.99
CA GLN A 546 37.42 -4.69 -46.54
C GLN A 546 37.02 -4.80 -48.00
N ALA A 547 35.99 -4.07 -48.44
CA ALA A 547 35.52 -4.11 -49.83
C ALA A 547 36.56 -3.59 -50.83
N LYS A 548 37.49 -2.72 -50.38
CA LYS A 548 38.63 -2.27 -51.21
C LYS A 548 39.62 -3.39 -51.56
N PHE A 549 39.59 -4.49 -50.82
CA PHE A 549 40.46 -5.66 -51.06
C PHE A 549 39.75 -6.77 -51.85
N ILE A 550 38.60 -6.50 -52.45
CA ILE A 550 37.92 -7.45 -53.36
C ILE A 550 38.73 -7.51 -54.67
N PRO A 551 39.15 -8.71 -55.14
CA PRO A 551 39.85 -8.85 -56.41
C PRO A 551 38.97 -8.38 -57.59
N PRO A 552 39.52 -7.64 -58.57
CA PRO A 552 38.78 -7.29 -59.78
C PRO A 552 38.43 -8.55 -60.58
N GLU A 553 37.32 -8.47 -61.31
CA GLU A 553 36.84 -9.53 -62.20
C GLU A 553 37.86 -9.71 -63.34
N GLU A 554 38.49 -10.88 -63.46
CA GLU A 554 39.34 -11.21 -64.62
C GLU A 554 38.46 -11.21 -65.87
N SER A 555 38.76 -10.31 -66.80
CA SER A 555 38.09 -10.23 -68.10
C SER A 555 38.64 -11.35 -68.99
N ASP A 556 37.92 -12.47 -69.09
CA ASP A 556 38.26 -13.54 -70.02
C ASP A 556 37.83 -13.14 -71.44
N GLY A 557 38.82 -12.81 -72.27
CA GLY A 557 38.71 -12.75 -73.72
C GLY A 557 39.16 -14.05 -74.37
N GLU A 558 38.40 -14.44 -75.40
CA GLU A 558 38.74 -15.34 -76.51
C GLU A 558 38.65 -16.87 -76.37
N ALA A 559 38.24 -17.44 -77.51
CA ALA A 559 37.54 -18.71 -77.73
C ALA A 559 38.46 -19.90 -78.10
N LEU A 560 37.80 -21.03 -78.40
CA LEU A 560 38.22 -22.27 -79.12
C LEU A 560 38.47 -23.48 -78.21
N ALA A 561 38.00 -24.71 -78.48
CA ALA A 561 37.33 -25.33 -79.63
C ALA A 561 36.64 -26.63 -79.15
N ALA A 562 35.44 -26.94 -79.64
CA ALA A 562 35.11 -28.04 -80.57
C ALA A 562 35.34 -29.49 -80.09
N ALA A 563 34.23 -30.19 -79.83
CA ALA A 563 33.89 -31.59 -80.19
C ALA A 563 32.67 -31.98 -79.33
N GLY A 564 31.48 -32.34 -79.80
CA GLY A 564 31.07 -32.97 -81.04
C GLY A 564 30.46 -34.33 -80.70
N SER A 565 29.12 -34.43 -80.59
CA SER A 565 28.30 -35.54 -81.12
C SER A 565 26.81 -35.38 -80.81
N PHE A 566 26.02 -35.46 -81.89
CA PHE A 566 24.57 -35.70 -82.00
C PHE A 566 24.24 -37.13 -81.49
N ALA A 567 23.02 -37.61 -81.25
CA ALA A 567 21.62 -37.36 -81.62
C ALA A 567 20.73 -37.99 -80.49
N GLU A 568 19.40 -37.94 -80.39
CA GLU A 568 18.33 -38.03 -81.38
C GLU A 568 16.97 -37.72 -80.71
N ALA A 569 15.95 -37.51 -81.54
CA ALA A 569 14.63 -36.93 -81.30
C ALA A 569 13.59 -37.88 -80.64
N ASP A 570 12.61 -37.30 -79.94
CA ASP A 570 11.18 -37.36 -80.34
C ASP A 570 10.29 -36.47 -79.44
N ALA A 571 9.25 -35.89 -80.05
CA ALA A 571 8.11 -35.17 -79.45
C ALA A 571 6.80 -35.92 -79.86
N PRO A 572 5.52 -35.57 -79.47
CA PRO A 572 4.97 -34.40 -78.74
C PRO A 572 3.79 -34.80 -77.73
N PRO A 573 2.68 -34.02 -77.46
CA PRO A 573 2.19 -33.55 -76.13
C PRO A 573 0.73 -34.02 -75.80
N PRO A 574 -0.21 -33.28 -75.11
CA PRO A 574 -0.36 -32.60 -73.78
C PRO A 574 -1.45 -33.36 -72.90
N PRO A 575 -2.28 -32.83 -71.94
CA PRO A 575 -2.33 -31.62 -71.09
C PRO A 575 -2.37 -31.99 -69.55
N PRO A 576 -2.73 -31.11 -68.57
CA PRO A 576 -2.27 -31.21 -67.17
C PRO A 576 -3.18 -32.05 -66.24
N PRO A 577 -2.68 -32.43 -65.06
CA PRO A 577 -3.50 -32.42 -63.86
C PRO A 577 -2.87 -31.58 -62.73
N GLU A 578 -3.67 -30.60 -62.32
CA GLU A 578 -4.10 -30.30 -60.95
C GLU A 578 -3.10 -30.06 -59.81
N VAL A 579 -3.41 -28.96 -59.14
CA VAL A 579 -2.79 -28.38 -57.96
C VAL A 579 -2.89 -29.31 -56.76
N GLY A 580 -1.74 -29.66 -56.19
CA GLY A 580 -1.57 -29.95 -54.75
C GLY A 580 -0.24 -29.33 -54.36
N GLY A 581 -0.17 -28.27 -53.57
CA GLY A 581 -0.72 -28.15 -52.23
C GLY A 581 0.47 -27.95 -51.31
N LEU A 582 0.71 -26.70 -50.90
CA LEU A 582 1.76 -26.30 -49.96
C LEU A 582 1.64 -27.04 -48.61
N SER A 583 2.81 -27.31 -48.00
CA SER A 583 3.06 -27.40 -46.55
C SER A 583 2.73 -28.71 -45.81
N ARG A 584 3.72 -29.28 -45.09
CA ARG A 584 3.83 -29.17 -43.62
C ARG A 584 5.05 -29.88 -43.04
N GLN A 585 5.47 -29.36 -41.89
CA GLN A 585 6.63 -29.71 -41.06
C GLN A 585 6.48 -31.10 -40.41
N GLY A 586 7.61 -31.69 -40.02
CA GLY A 586 7.71 -33.05 -39.46
C GLY A 586 6.83 -33.29 -38.23
N VAL A 587 6.09 -34.40 -38.27
CA VAL A 587 5.16 -34.85 -37.23
C VAL A 587 5.92 -35.68 -36.18
N LEU A 588 5.78 -35.36 -34.89
CA LEU A 588 6.34 -36.14 -33.78
C LEU A 588 5.41 -37.31 -33.45
N SER A 589 5.94 -38.52 -33.24
CA SER A 589 5.17 -39.71 -32.87
C SER A 589 5.40 -40.11 -31.40
N CYS A 590 4.35 -40.65 -30.76
CA CYS A 590 4.39 -41.11 -29.38
C CYS A 590 5.17 -42.43 -29.26
N SER A 591 6.13 -42.46 -28.33
CA SER A 591 7.07 -43.59 -28.16
C SER A 591 6.44 -44.83 -27.51
N GLN A 592 5.23 -44.70 -26.96
CA GLN A 592 4.49 -45.80 -26.32
C GLN A 592 3.44 -46.43 -27.25
N CYS A 593 2.65 -45.60 -27.95
CA CYS A 593 1.54 -46.09 -28.77
C CYS A 593 1.77 -45.96 -30.29
N GLY A 594 2.90 -45.37 -30.71
CA GLY A 594 3.29 -45.23 -32.12
C GLY A 594 2.45 -44.28 -32.95
N ARG A 595 1.42 -43.65 -32.37
CA ARG A 595 0.53 -42.70 -33.03
C ARG A 595 1.14 -41.29 -33.08
N GLU A 596 0.81 -40.54 -34.12
CA GLU A 596 1.22 -39.15 -34.32
C GLU A 596 0.62 -38.24 -33.23
N ILE A 597 1.42 -37.29 -32.75
CA ILE A 597 0.99 -36.31 -31.74
C ILE A 597 0.53 -35.05 -32.47
N GLU A 598 -0.78 -34.90 -32.62
CA GLU A 598 -1.41 -33.79 -33.34
C GLU A 598 -1.20 -32.43 -32.63
N ASP A 599 -1.13 -32.44 -31.29
CA ASP A 599 -0.87 -31.24 -30.48
C ASP A 599 0.53 -31.29 -29.84
N LEU A 600 1.49 -30.60 -30.48
CA LEU A 600 2.86 -30.49 -29.98
C LEU A 600 2.97 -29.81 -28.60
N LYS A 601 1.97 -29.01 -28.17
CA LYS A 601 1.98 -28.38 -26.84
C LYS A 601 1.58 -29.34 -25.73
N ALA A 602 0.80 -30.37 -26.03
CA ALA A 602 0.40 -31.44 -25.11
C ALA A 602 1.39 -32.63 -25.09
N ALA A 603 2.48 -32.54 -25.86
CA ALA A 603 3.47 -33.59 -25.96
C ALA A 603 4.40 -33.63 -24.73
N LEU A 604 4.31 -34.71 -23.93
CA LEU A 604 5.17 -34.86 -22.76
C LEU A 604 6.55 -35.38 -23.18
N LYS A 605 7.57 -34.51 -23.09
CA LYS A 605 8.95 -34.86 -23.42
C LYS A 605 9.73 -35.29 -22.19
N CYS A 606 10.15 -36.55 -22.16
CA CYS A 606 11.06 -37.04 -21.14
C CYS A 606 12.46 -36.43 -21.31
N ARG A 607 13.19 -36.21 -20.21
CA ARG A 607 14.59 -35.72 -20.25
C ARG A 607 15.54 -36.61 -21.05
N CYS A 608 15.20 -37.88 -21.27
CA CYS A 608 15.98 -38.79 -22.12
C CYS A 608 15.74 -38.57 -23.63
N GLY A 609 14.84 -37.66 -24.01
CA GLY A 609 14.54 -37.31 -25.40
C GLY A 609 13.27 -37.93 -25.99
N GLN A 610 12.66 -38.92 -25.31
CA GLN A 610 11.44 -39.59 -25.77
C GLN A 610 10.21 -38.71 -25.56
N VAL A 611 9.23 -38.82 -26.47
CA VAL A 611 8.00 -38.03 -26.47
C VAL A 611 6.80 -38.96 -26.35
N TYR A 612 5.83 -38.59 -25.52
CA TYR A 612 4.63 -39.37 -25.24
C TYR A 612 3.38 -38.49 -25.31
N HIS A 613 2.22 -39.10 -25.60
CA HIS A 613 0.94 -38.48 -25.24
C HIS A 613 0.86 -38.36 -23.71
N GLU A 614 0.23 -37.30 -23.22
CA GLU A 614 0.00 -37.09 -21.78
C GLU A 614 -0.74 -38.28 -21.14
N THR A 615 -1.77 -38.80 -21.82
CA THR A 615 -2.51 -40.00 -21.39
C THR A 615 -1.64 -41.25 -21.37
N CYS A 616 -0.87 -41.50 -22.43
CA CYS A 616 0.05 -42.65 -22.48
C CYS A 616 1.15 -42.57 -21.41
N ALA A 617 1.61 -41.37 -21.06
CA ALA A 617 2.59 -41.17 -20.00
C ALA A 617 1.98 -41.36 -18.59
N ALA A 618 0.72 -40.97 -18.41
CA ALA A 618 -0.03 -41.20 -17.17
C ALA A 618 -0.28 -42.70 -16.91
N ASP A 619 -0.59 -43.47 -17.97
CA ASP A 619 -0.84 -44.92 -17.87
C ASP A 619 0.42 -45.71 -17.50
N ILE A 620 1.57 -45.39 -18.09
CA ILE A 620 2.81 -46.12 -17.84
C ILE A 620 3.55 -45.63 -16.59
N GLY A 621 3.31 -44.38 -16.16
CA GLY A 621 3.85 -43.75 -14.94
C GLY A 621 5.38 -43.52 -14.90
N ARG A 622 6.15 -44.33 -15.64
CA ARG A 622 7.61 -44.25 -15.78
C ARG A 622 8.00 -44.44 -17.23
N CYS A 623 9.01 -43.70 -17.67
CA CYS A 623 9.56 -43.84 -19.01
C CYS A 623 10.22 -45.23 -19.19
N PRO A 624 9.80 -46.06 -20.15
CA PRO A 624 10.39 -47.39 -20.39
C PRO A 624 11.88 -47.35 -20.72
N ASN A 625 12.33 -46.26 -21.36
CA ASN A 625 13.72 -46.11 -21.80
C ASN A 625 14.68 -45.72 -20.67
N CYS A 626 14.28 -44.81 -19.77
CA CYS A 626 15.18 -44.28 -18.75
C CYS A 626 14.69 -44.46 -17.31
N GLN A 627 13.58 -45.19 -17.11
CA GLN A 627 13.00 -45.57 -15.81
C GLN A 627 12.59 -44.40 -14.90
N ARG A 628 12.59 -43.17 -15.42
CA ARG A 628 12.25 -41.96 -14.66
C ARG A 628 10.73 -41.82 -14.57
N ALA A 629 10.22 -41.53 -13.38
CA ALA A 629 8.81 -41.21 -13.18
C ALA A 629 8.45 -39.92 -13.93
N PHE A 630 7.27 -39.91 -14.54
CA PHE A 630 6.71 -38.70 -15.11
C PHE A 630 6.15 -37.84 -13.97
N ASP A 631 6.57 -36.57 -13.92
CA ASP A 631 6.07 -35.58 -12.96
C ASP A 631 4.76 -34.99 -13.49
N ILE A 632 3.76 -35.86 -13.62
CA ILE A 632 2.40 -35.45 -13.95
C ILE A 632 1.71 -35.28 -12.61
N SER A 633 1.43 -34.04 -12.25
CA SER A 633 0.55 -33.70 -11.14
C SER A 633 -0.76 -34.45 -11.37
N ARG A 634 -0.97 -35.59 -10.71
CA ARG A 634 -2.32 -36.13 -10.60
C ARG A 634 -3.13 -35.02 -9.94
N PRO A 635 -4.16 -34.45 -10.60
CA PRO A 635 -5.10 -33.62 -9.86
C PRO A 635 -5.53 -34.48 -8.67
N ALA A 636 -5.36 -33.94 -7.46
CA ALA A 636 -5.81 -34.59 -6.23
C ALA A 636 -7.19 -35.17 -6.52
N GLU A 637 -7.38 -36.47 -6.29
CA GLU A 637 -8.62 -37.18 -6.54
C GLU A 637 -9.72 -36.41 -5.79
N LYS A 638 -10.45 -35.56 -6.51
CA LYS A 638 -11.41 -34.65 -5.91
C LYS A 638 -12.51 -35.52 -5.38
N ARG A 639 -12.64 -35.56 -4.05
CA ARG A 639 -13.68 -36.32 -3.38
C ARG A 639 -15.03 -35.88 -3.96
N MET A 640 -15.76 -36.85 -4.52
CA MET A 640 -17.08 -36.62 -5.11
C MET A 640 -18.14 -36.71 -4.00
N VAL A 641 -19.06 -35.77 -3.97
CA VAL A 641 -20.20 -35.72 -3.04
C VAL A 641 -21.50 -35.77 -3.84
N THR A 642 -22.56 -36.29 -3.23
CA THR A 642 -23.89 -36.32 -3.84
C THR A 642 -24.67 -35.09 -3.40
N SER A 643 -25.25 -34.37 -4.37
CA SER A 643 -26.13 -33.23 -4.14
C SER A 643 -27.47 -33.48 -4.83
N LYS A 644 -28.58 -33.21 -4.14
CA LYS A 644 -29.92 -33.41 -4.69
C LYS A 644 -30.37 -32.13 -5.40
N CYS A 645 -30.76 -32.23 -6.66
CA CYS A 645 -31.28 -31.09 -7.41
C CYS A 645 -32.60 -30.60 -6.79
N PRO A 646 -32.71 -29.31 -6.41
CA PRO A 646 -33.94 -28.76 -5.82
C PRO A 646 -35.11 -28.67 -6.81
N SER A 647 -34.82 -28.62 -8.12
CA SER A 647 -35.83 -28.43 -9.16
C SER A 647 -36.48 -29.74 -9.62
N CYS A 648 -35.71 -30.81 -9.80
CA CYS A 648 -36.22 -32.10 -10.30
C CYS A 648 -36.04 -33.28 -9.32
N GLY A 649 -35.31 -33.10 -8.23
CA GLY A 649 -35.05 -34.14 -7.23
C GLY A 649 -33.96 -35.14 -7.61
N GLU A 650 -33.37 -35.06 -8.80
CA GLU A 650 -32.30 -35.94 -9.27
C GLU A 650 -31.01 -35.77 -8.46
N ILE A 651 -30.32 -36.87 -8.19
CA ILE A 651 -29.07 -36.86 -7.42
C ILE A 651 -27.90 -36.65 -8.38
N GLN A 652 -27.13 -35.59 -8.15
CA GLN A 652 -26.00 -35.18 -8.97
C GLN A 652 -24.71 -35.47 -8.19
N ILE A 653 -23.72 -36.05 -8.88
CA ILE A 653 -22.41 -36.34 -8.30
C ILE A 653 -21.48 -35.21 -8.69
N VAL A 654 -21.11 -34.38 -7.72
CA VAL A 654 -20.31 -33.18 -7.93
C VAL A 654 -19.05 -33.22 -7.06
N PRO A 655 -17.94 -32.59 -7.49
CA PRO A 655 -16.77 -32.42 -6.62
C PRO A 655 -17.14 -31.70 -5.32
N GLU A 656 -16.55 -32.08 -4.18
CA GLU A 656 -16.78 -31.44 -2.87
C GLU A 656 -16.52 -29.92 -2.88
N THR A 657 -15.63 -29.45 -3.76
CA THR A 657 -15.30 -28.03 -3.94
C THR A 657 -16.16 -27.32 -4.98
N ALA A 658 -17.16 -27.98 -5.56
CA ALA A 658 -17.99 -27.38 -6.60
C ALA A 658 -18.96 -26.35 -5.99
N ASP A 659 -18.98 -25.15 -6.55
CA ASP A 659 -19.99 -24.16 -6.21
C ASP A 659 -21.35 -24.60 -6.76
N LEU A 660 -22.23 -25.03 -5.85
CA LEU A 660 -23.57 -25.50 -6.20
C LEU A 660 -24.44 -24.40 -6.82
N MET A 661 -24.10 -23.12 -6.64
CA MET A 661 -24.79 -21.99 -7.31
C MET A 661 -24.34 -21.78 -8.76
N GLN A 662 -23.29 -22.48 -9.23
CA GLN A 662 -22.82 -22.43 -10.61
C GLN A 662 -22.97 -23.78 -11.33
N THR A 663 -23.15 -24.85 -10.56
CA THR A 663 -23.24 -26.21 -11.11
C THR A 663 -24.66 -26.50 -11.59
N ARG A 664 -24.78 -27.03 -12.81
CA ARG A 664 -26.07 -27.42 -13.41
C ARG A 664 -26.41 -28.87 -13.11
N CYS A 665 -27.70 -29.14 -12.96
CA CYS A 665 -28.23 -30.49 -12.98
C CYS A 665 -28.16 -31.04 -14.41
N GLU A 666 -27.50 -32.18 -14.61
CA GLU A 666 -27.42 -32.85 -15.92
C GLU A 666 -28.80 -33.25 -16.46
N ALA A 667 -29.78 -33.50 -15.58
CA ALA A 667 -31.10 -33.96 -16.00
C ALA A 667 -32.04 -32.83 -16.45
N CYS A 668 -32.05 -31.68 -15.77
CA CYS A 668 -33.01 -30.60 -16.03
C CYS A 668 -32.39 -29.23 -16.34
N GLY A 669 -31.06 -29.11 -16.26
CA GLY A 669 -30.34 -27.87 -16.53
C GLY A 669 -30.51 -26.77 -15.46
N ALA A 670 -31.20 -27.02 -14.36
CA ALA A 670 -31.34 -26.08 -13.25
C ALA A 670 -30.09 -26.05 -12.36
N LEU A 671 -29.83 -24.93 -11.69
CA LEU A 671 -28.76 -24.81 -10.70
C LEU A 671 -28.99 -25.74 -9.50
N LEU A 672 -27.92 -26.31 -8.95
CA LEU A 672 -27.99 -27.24 -7.81
C LEU A 672 -28.27 -26.55 -6.47
N ARG A 673 -28.12 -25.23 -6.41
CA ARG A 673 -28.57 -24.40 -5.29
C ARG A 673 -29.40 -23.24 -5.83
N GLU A 674 -30.59 -23.05 -5.26
CA GLU A 674 -31.49 -21.96 -5.68
C GLU A 674 -31.04 -20.60 -5.12
N ILE A 675 -31.32 -19.54 -5.89
CA ILE A 675 -31.16 -18.15 -5.47
C ILE A 675 -32.30 -17.80 -4.52
N GLU A 676 -31.98 -17.34 -3.32
CA GLU A 676 -32.96 -16.99 -2.30
C GLU A 676 -33.65 -15.66 -2.63
N ARG A 677 -34.92 -15.54 -2.28
CA ARG A 677 -35.72 -14.34 -2.56
C ARG A 677 -35.46 -13.28 -1.49
N GLY A 678 -35.53 -12.01 -1.87
CA GLY A 678 -35.40 -10.87 -0.94
C GLY A 678 -33.96 -10.47 -0.62
N TYR A 679 -32.98 -11.07 -1.30
CA TYR A 679 -31.56 -10.74 -1.17
C TYR A 679 -31.01 -10.11 -2.45
N ASN A 680 -29.93 -9.34 -2.28
CA ASN A 680 -29.14 -8.82 -3.38
C ASN A 680 -27.90 -9.70 -3.57
N TYR A 681 -27.59 -10.01 -4.82
CA TYR A 681 -26.44 -10.84 -5.18
C TYR A 681 -25.46 -10.02 -6.02
N LEU A 682 -24.20 -10.00 -5.62
CA LEU A 682 -23.10 -9.50 -6.43
C LEU A 682 -22.42 -10.70 -7.11
N VAL A 683 -22.45 -10.74 -8.43
CA VAL A 683 -21.82 -11.80 -9.23
C VAL A 683 -20.50 -11.26 -9.78
N LEU A 684 -19.38 -11.85 -9.36
CA LEU A 684 -18.04 -11.55 -9.89
C LEU A 684 -17.63 -12.66 -10.85
N ALA A 685 -17.64 -12.38 -12.14
CA ALA A 685 -17.27 -13.34 -13.18
C ALA A 685 -16.44 -12.64 -14.28
N PRO A 686 -15.51 -13.35 -14.96
CA PRO A 686 -14.76 -12.80 -16.08
C PRO A 686 -15.64 -12.39 -17.27
N GLU A 687 -16.80 -13.05 -17.42
CA GLU A 687 -17.81 -12.82 -18.45
C GLU A 687 -19.19 -12.70 -17.78
N ASN A 688 -20.11 -11.94 -18.37
CA ASN A 688 -21.42 -11.65 -17.78
C ASN A 688 -22.44 -12.80 -17.91
N ASP A 689 -22.08 -13.87 -18.60
CA ASP A 689 -22.92 -15.04 -18.85
C ASP A 689 -23.51 -15.62 -17.56
N LEU A 690 -22.71 -15.73 -16.49
CA LEU A 690 -23.18 -16.31 -15.23
C LEU A 690 -24.33 -15.52 -14.60
N ALA A 691 -24.26 -14.19 -14.61
CA ALA A 691 -25.31 -13.33 -14.06
C ALA A 691 -26.59 -13.36 -14.91
N LEU A 692 -26.43 -13.40 -16.24
CA LEU A 692 -27.53 -13.56 -17.19
C LEU A 692 -28.22 -14.92 -17.03
N GLU A 693 -27.45 -15.99 -16.79
CA GLU A 693 -27.97 -17.32 -16.51
C GLU A 693 -28.74 -17.40 -15.19
N TRP A 694 -28.21 -16.80 -14.13
CA TRP A 694 -28.88 -16.68 -12.84
C TRP A 694 -30.22 -15.98 -13.00
N PHE A 695 -30.23 -14.84 -13.72
CA PHE A 695 -31.43 -14.08 -14.01
C PHE A 695 -32.44 -14.87 -14.85
N HIS A 696 -31.98 -15.59 -15.88
CA HIS A 696 -32.83 -16.48 -16.68
C HIS A 696 -33.52 -17.55 -15.83
N SER A 697 -32.79 -18.17 -14.89
CA SER A 697 -33.36 -19.19 -13.99
C SER A 697 -34.51 -18.66 -13.12
N ILE A 698 -34.48 -17.36 -12.78
CA ILE A 698 -35.52 -16.68 -12.01
C ILE A 698 -36.71 -16.35 -12.90
N VAL A 699 -36.48 -15.70 -14.04
CA VAL A 699 -37.54 -15.25 -14.96
C VAL A 699 -38.32 -16.43 -15.54
N LYS A 700 -37.65 -17.57 -15.82
CA LYS A 700 -38.29 -18.80 -16.31
C LYS A 700 -39.40 -19.32 -15.39
N LYS A 701 -39.39 -18.95 -14.11
CA LYS A 701 -40.45 -19.27 -13.13
C LYS A 701 -41.65 -18.30 -13.20
N ASN A 702 -41.86 -17.64 -14.34
CA ASN A 702 -42.86 -16.57 -14.56
C ASN A 702 -42.72 -15.39 -13.58
N VAL A 703 -41.49 -15.09 -13.16
CA VAL A 703 -41.19 -13.91 -12.34
C VAL A 703 -40.97 -12.71 -13.26
N PRO A 704 -41.66 -11.57 -13.07
CA PRO A 704 -41.40 -10.36 -13.85
C PRO A 704 -39.94 -9.93 -13.73
N GLY A 705 -39.28 -9.68 -14.85
CA GLY A 705 -37.86 -9.32 -14.88
C GLY A 705 -37.61 -7.97 -15.55
N LEU A 706 -36.65 -7.21 -15.03
CA LEU A 706 -36.03 -6.08 -15.71
C LEU A 706 -34.50 -6.29 -15.72
N ALA A 707 -33.87 -6.12 -16.89
CA ALA A 707 -32.42 -6.16 -17.00
C ALA A 707 -31.88 -4.93 -17.72
N MET A 708 -30.81 -4.35 -17.17
CA MET A 708 -30.03 -3.27 -17.78
C MET A 708 -28.64 -3.84 -18.06
N SER A 709 -28.20 -3.81 -19.32
CA SER A 709 -26.95 -4.46 -19.74
C SER A 709 -26.24 -3.65 -20.80
N THR A 710 -24.91 -3.77 -20.87
CA THR A 710 -24.07 -3.26 -21.96
C THR A 710 -24.26 -4.06 -23.26
N THR A 711 -24.92 -5.22 -23.19
CA THR A 711 -25.24 -6.06 -24.34
C THR A 711 -26.54 -5.64 -25.02
N PHE A 712 -26.53 -5.59 -26.36
CA PHE A 712 -27.69 -5.18 -27.16
C PHE A 712 -28.92 -6.09 -26.91
N GLN A 713 -30.08 -5.47 -26.69
CA GLN A 713 -31.33 -6.16 -26.27
C GLN A 713 -31.77 -7.32 -27.17
N GLU A 714 -31.61 -7.23 -28.50
CA GLU A 714 -32.02 -8.31 -29.40
C GLU A 714 -31.11 -9.53 -29.29
N LYS A 715 -29.83 -9.32 -28.96
CA LYS A 715 -28.88 -10.39 -28.71
C LYS A 715 -29.29 -11.17 -27.45
N LEU A 716 -29.60 -10.44 -26.36
CA LEU A 716 -30.10 -11.03 -25.12
C LEU A 716 -31.41 -11.83 -25.31
N ARG A 717 -32.33 -11.33 -26.15
CA ARG A 717 -33.56 -12.08 -26.49
C ARG A 717 -33.26 -13.39 -27.21
N LYS A 718 -32.34 -13.37 -28.18
CA LYS A 718 -32.00 -14.54 -28.99
C LYS A 718 -31.22 -15.60 -28.21
N GLU A 719 -30.27 -15.18 -27.39
CA GLU A 719 -29.35 -16.08 -26.68
C GLU A 719 -29.94 -16.65 -25.38
N PHE A 720 -30.68 -15.84 -24.62
CA PHE A 720 -31.17 -16.23 -23.30
C PHE A 720 -32.70 -16.37 -23.20
N GLY A 721 -33.44 -16.18 -24.31
CA GLY A 721 -34.88 -16.39 -24.33
C GLY A 721 -35.67 -15.42 -23.45
N PHE A 722 -35.19 -14.19 -23.28
CA PHE A 722 -35.82 -13.13 -22.46
C PHE A 722 -37.09 -12.52 -23.10
N GLU A 723 -37.98 -13.36 -23.61
CA GLU A 723 -39.29 -12.97 -24.10
C GLU A 723 -40.19 -12.59 -22.91
N GLY A 724 -40.51 -11.29 -22.78
CA GLY A 724 -41.32 -10.76 -21.66
C GLY A 724 -40.55 -10.03 -20.57
N VAL A 725 -39.21 -9.92 -20.68
CA VAL A 725 -38.37 -9.10 -19.79
C VAL A 725 -38.31 -7.65 -20.28
N ASP A 726 -38.33 -6.70 -19.35
CA ASP A 726 -38.01 -5.30 -19.63
C ASP A 726 -36.49 -5.11 -19.78
N LEU A 727 -35.99 -5.20 -21.01
CA LEU A 727 -34.57 -5.05 -21.35
C LEU A 727 -34.21 -3.61 -21.69
N TYR A 728 -33.16 -3.07 -21.09
CA TYR A 728 -32.57 -1.77 -21.40
C TYR A 728 -31.10 -1.93 -21.80
N TRP A 729 -30.70 -1.24 -22.86
CA TRP A 729 -29.33 -1.24 -23.35
C TRP A 729 -28.57 -0.01 -22.84
N LEU A 730 -27.46 -0.22 -22.13
CA LEU A 730 -26.58 0.84 -21.64
C LEU A 730 -25.61 1.24 -22.76
N THR A 731 -25.83 2.41 -23.36
CA THR A 731 -25.02 2.92 -24.47
C THR A 731 -25.04 4.44 -24.53
N ASP A 732 -23.91 5.04 -24.89
CA ASP A 732 -23.77 6.47 -25.17
C ASP A 732 -24.40 6.89 -26.51
N THR A 733 -24.77 5.92 -27.34
CA THR A 733 -25.35 6.14 -28.66
C THR A 733 -26.87 5.97 -28.57
N ASP A 734 -27.62 7.08 -28.69
CA ASP A 734 -29.07 7.03 -28.67
C ASP A 734 -29.59 6.25 -29.88
N THR A 735 -30.19 5.08 -29.62
CA THR A 735 -30.68 4.14 -30.62
C THR A 735 -32.17 3.85 -30.45
N GLY A 736 -32.87 4.50 -29.51
CA GLY A 736 -34.32 4.42 -29.36
C GLY A 736 -34.84 4.35 -27.91
N PRO A 737 -36.13 4.03 -27.71
CA PRO A 737 -36.83 4.19 -26.42
C PRO A 737 -36.39 3.23 -25.30
N LYS A 738 -35.47 2.30 -25.57
CA LYS A 738 -34.91 1.35 -24.59
C LYS A 738 -33.37 1.38 -24.53
N SER A 739 -32.74 2.44 -25.05
CA SER A 739 -31.35 2.78 -24.74
C SER A 739 -31.31 3.78 -23.58
N ILE A 740 -30.34 3.61 -22.68
CA ILE A 740 -30.08 4.51 -21.56
C ILE A 740 -28.63 4.96 -21.65
N ASP A 741 -28.42 6.27 -21.60
CA ASP A 741 -27.08 6.85 -21.48
C ASP A 741 -26.47 6.47 -20.11
N PRO A 742 -25.32 5.77 -20.08
CA PRO A 742 -24.64 5.37 -18.87
C PRO A 742 -24.31 6.53 -17.93
N LYS A 743 -24.20 7.77 -18.42
CA LYS A 743 -23.94 8.98 -17.60
C LYS A 743 -25.19 9.51 -16.91
N ARG A 744 -26.37 9.01 -17.26
CA ARG A 744 -27.67 9.50 -16.75
C ARG A 744 -28.27 8.57 -15.70
N ILE A 745 -27.42 7.97 -14.85
CA ILE A 745 -27.84 6.98 -13.83
C ILE A 745 -28.91 7.49 -12.87
N ASP A 746 -28.80 8.74 -12.39
CA ASP A 746 -29.76 9.31 -11.43
C ASP A 746 -31.12 9.66 -12.05
N PHE A 747 -31.22 9.75 -13.39
CA PHE A 747 -32.45 10.13 -14.07
C PHE A 747 -33.08 8.97 -14.82
N GLU A 748 -32.49 8.54 -15.93
CA GLU A 748 -33.12 7.56 -16.83
C GLU A 748 -33.13 6.16 -16.20
N MET A 749 -32.00 5.76 -15.62
CA MET A 749 -31.83 4.45 -15.00
C MET A 749 -32.65 4.33 -13.72
N MET A 750 -32.55 5.30 -12.79
CA MET A 750 -33.40 5.34 -11.59
C MET A 750 -34.90 5.38 -11.93
N ARG A 751 -35.31 6.13 -12.96
CA ARG A 751 -36.72 6.19 -13.37
C ARG A 751 -37.23 4.86 -13.89
N ALA A 752 -36.46 4.17 -14.73
CA ALA A 752 -36.83 2.85 -15.24
C ALA A 752 -36.95 1.82 -14.10
N LEU A 753 -35.96 1.76 -13.21
CA LEU A 753 -35.99 0.88 -12.03
C LEU A 753 -37.14 1.20 -11.09
N SER A 754 -37.36 2.47 -10.77
CA SER A 754 -38.43 2.86 -9.85
C SER A 754 -39.81 2.55 -10.39
N ASN A 755 -40.03 2.77 -11.68
CA ASN A 755 -41.31 2.43 -12.32
C ASN A 755 -41.55 0.93 -12.35
N PHE A 756 -40.51 0.11 -12.57
CA PHE A 756 -40.61 -1.34 -12.51
C PHE A 756 -40.95 -1.80 -11.09
N ILE A 757 -40.14 -1.45 -10.10
CA ILE A 757 -40.30 -1.87 -8.70
C ILE A 757 -41.68 -1.46 -8.15
N LYS A 758 -42.17 -0.25 -8.47
CA LYS A 758 -43.52 0.19 -8.04
C LYS A 758 -44.66 -0.58 -8.71
N ARG A 759 -44.45 -1.09 -9.92
CA ARG A 759 -45.48 -1.78 -10.72
C ARG A 759 -45.51 -3.29 -10.44
N THR A 760 -44.37 -3.90 -10.10
CA THR A 760 -44.23 -5.35 -9.95
C THR A 760 -43.94 -5.73 -8.50
N LYS A 761 -44.76 -6.60 -7.91
CA LYS A 761 -44.48 -7.21 -6.61
C LYS A 761 -43.74 -8.54 -6.81
N GLY A 762 -42.55 -8.67 -6.21
CA GLY A 762 -41.72 -9.87 -6.30
C GLY A 762 -41.02 -10.08 -7.65
N GLY A 763 -40.71 -9.00 -8.36
CA GLY A 763 -39.91 -9.05 -9.60
C GLY A 763 -38.41 -9.17 -9.35
N ALA A 764 -37.66 -9.54 -10.39
CA ALA A 764 -36.20 -9.61 -10.37
C ALA A 764 -35.58 -8.46 -11.18
N VAL A 765 -34.49 -7.88 -10.67
CA VAL A 765 -33.72 -6.82 -11.35
C VAL A 765 -32.30 -7.31 -11.57
N LEU A 766 -31.81 -7.17 -12.80
CA LEU A 766 -30.41 -7.39 -13.16
C LEU A 766 -29.77 -6.06 -13.60
N LEU A 767 -28.66 -5.71 -12.98
CA LEU A 767 -27.77 -4.63 -13.40
C LEU A 767 -26.46 -5.25 -13.85
N ASP A 768 -26.24 -5.30 -15.16
CA ASP A 768 -25.04 -5.84 -15.80
C ASP A 768 -24.13 -4.70 -16.28
N GLY A 769 -22.81 -4.91 -16.19
CA GLY A 769 -21.79 -3.92 -16.52
C GLY A 769 -21.59 -2.81 -15.47
N LEU A 770 -21.58 -3.17 -14.17
CA LEU A 770 -21.31 -2.19 -13.10
C LEU A 770 -19.94 -1.52 -13.26
N GLU A 771 -18.95 -2.26 -13.73
CA GLU A 771 -17.61 -1.76 -14.05
C GLU A 771 -17.65 -0.68 -15.14
N TYR A 772 -18.50 -0.84 -16.15
CA TYR A 772 -18.70 0.17 -17.19
C TYR A 772 -19.35 1.43 -16.60
N LEU A 773 -20.35 1.27 -15.74
CA LEU A 773 -20.97 2.41 -15.04
C LEU A 773 -19.98 3.15 -14.13
N ILE A 774 -19.08 2.43 -13.46
CA ILE A 774 -18.06 2.98 -12.58
C ILE A 774 -17.04 3.80 -13.39
N VAL A 775 -16.62 3.29 -14.55
CA VAL A 775 -15.71 4.01 -15.45
C VAL A 775 -16.34 5.33 -15.92
N GLU A 776 -17.64 5.33 -16.25
CA GLU A 776 -18.32 6.53 -16.76
C GLU A 776 -18.75 7.53 -15.67
N ASN A 777 -19.01 7.09 -14.42
CA ASN A 777 -19.61 7.94 -13.38
C ASN A 777 -18.81 8.06 -12.07
N SER A 778 -17.67 7.37 -11.92
CA SER A 778 -16.94 7.13 -10.66
C SER A 778 -17.61 6.14 -9.70
N PHE A 779 -16.78 5.47 -8.88
CA PHE A 779 -17.22 4.44 -7.95
C PHE A 779 -18.22 4.96 -6.90
N ASP A 780 -17.91 6.10 -6.26
CA ASP A 780 -18.76 6.68 -5.21
C ASP A 780 -20.18 7.02 -5.70
N HIS A 781 -20.28 7.47 -6.96
CA HIS A 781 -21.56 7.80 -7.57
C HIS A 781 -22.40 6.55 -7.84
N VAL A 782 -21.78 5.51 -8.43
CA VAL A 782 -22.44 4.23 -8.68
C VAL A 782 -22.82 3.54 -7.37
N LEU A 783 -21.97 3.58 -6.34
CA LEU A 783 -22.28 3.02 -5.02
C LEU A 783 -23.51 3.69 -4.40
N LYS A 784 -23.61 5.02 -4.45
CA LYS A 784 -24.80 5.76 -4.00
C LYS A 784 -26.05 5.38 -4.80
N PHE A 785 -25.91 5.19 -6.11
CA PHE A 785 -26.99 4.74 -6.97
C PHE A 785 -27.47 3.33 -6.57
N ILE A 786 -26.55 2.36 -6.43
CA ILE A 786 -26.88 0.98 -6.00
C ILE A 786 -27.57 1.01 -4.64
N LYS A 787 -27.08 1.82 -3.69
CA LYS A 787 -27.71 1.98 -2.38
C LYS A 787 -29.16 2.46 -2.51
N LYS A 788 -29.44 3.48 -3.32
CA LYS A 788 -30.81 3.95 -3.58
C LYS A 788 -31.70 2.86 -4.21
N VAL A 789 -31.16 2.07 -5.13
CA VAL A 789 -31.90 0.97 -5.77
C VAL A 789 -32.22 -0.13 -4.75
N ASN A 790 -31.26 -0.47 -3.90
CA ASN A 790 -31.44 -1.44 -2.82
C ASN A 790 -32.50 -0.96 -1.81
N ASP A 791 -32.38 0.29 -1.35
CA ASP A 791 -33.37 0.89 -0.45
C ASP A 791 -34.78 0.83 -1.06
N LEU A 792 -34.90 1.07 -2.37
CA LEU A 792 -36.17 1.00 -3.09
C LEU A 792 -36.70 -0.44 -3.27
N ALA A 793 -35.81 -1.42 -3.43
CA ALA A 793 -36.17 -2.83 -3.56
C ALA A 793 -36.50 -3.50 -2.22
N SER A 794 -36.08 -2.90 -1.10
CA SER A 794 -36.34 -3.38 0.27
C SER A 794 -37.75 -3.08 0.79
N VAL A 795 -38.54 -2.29 0.04
CA VAL A 795 -39.94 -1.90 0.35
C VAL A 795 -40.90 -2.81 -0.39
#